data_AF-A0A059DF47-F1
#
_entry.id   AF-A0A059DF47-F1
#
_cell.length_a   1.000
_cell.length_b   1.000
_cell.length_c   1.000
_cell.angle_alpha   90.00
_cell.angle_beta   90.00
_cell.angle_gamma   90.00
#
_symmetry.space_group_name_H-M   'P 1'
#
loop_
_entity.id
_entity.type
_entity.pdbx_description
1 polymer ?
#
loop_
_entity_poly.entity_id
_entity_poly.type
_entity_poly.pdbx_seq_one_letter_code
_entity_poly.pdbx_strand_id
1 'polypeptide(L)'
;MTKSTATCPLFLFPFLCLLFLLPFQASPSPTTEAQALVKWKNSLSPPPPPPSLSSWSLTNIPHLCNWTGIACNGGGLVTGIGLSGSSLKGTLDALDFTSFPNLTRFDVSNNNLKGPIPSSIGNLSQLRFLELAVNFFEGAIPRSIGQLIKLEKLDLRLNKLTSSIPSELGLCSNLTYLALAKNSISGELPLSLSNLVRLSLFRASDNRLSGELLPDFFTNWTELVSLKLQSNFISGQIPPEIGSLTKLNHLSMYNNSLSGNIPPEVGNLTLVTSLYFGMNQLYGKIPETISRLANLRKISLCSNNFSGEIPRDLGKYSASLKSVCFANNSFTGELPPDLCSGFALRYLMIQGNNFTGPLPDCLKNCSRLMRVRLDSNQFTADVTSAFGVYPNLVFISLSNNRFVGNLTTQWGECTNLKTLQINGNKIAGRIPPELGKLSQLRAVTFYSNDLTGKIPDEMGNLGELLSLNLSNNHLGGDIPISLGNLSKLNYLDLSKNAISGSIPDELANCKNLLSLNLSNNNLSGVIPPELGNLFALQILLDLSHNSLAGSILSNLAKLTKLENLNLSHNNFSGTIPAALNSMSSLGSIDLSYNKLTGAVPSGRLFQQAPGSAFIGNSGLCGYVTGLSPCGTSSKSTNQRKKVLVGVSVGVCCSLLLAILIAMILLRRWRKNLLDKEEEIKRLKKHEKFEQIIWERLGKFTFSDIAKATNDFSEEYCIGKGGFGSVYKAVLASGQIVAVKKLNALESSNVPTVNRQSFENEIRVLTEVRHRNVIKLHGFCSTRGCMYLVYGFVERGSLAKVLYGGTGAAELDWGTRVNIVQGVAHAIDYLHHNCSPPIVHRDITLTNILLESDLEPRLSDFGTARLLNSDSSNWTTVAGSYGYMAPELAITMRVTNKCDVYSFGVVALEIMMGKHPGDLLSSLLMTQTSTISEDANLMLKDVLDPRLPPPTGQLAKKVAIIVTTALACTRTSPDSRPTMHFVARELCAHTQAYLSE
;
A
#
# COMPACT_ATOMS: atom_id res chain seq x y z
N MET A 1 49.36 66.64 43.06
CA MET A 1 49.83 65.70 44.10
C MET A 1 50.12 64.36 43.40
N THR A 2 51.36 63.89 43.20
CA THR A 2 52.38 63.36 44.17
C THR A 2 51.96 62.01 44.75
N LYS A 3 52.66 60.87 44.59
CA LYS A 3 53.98 60.47 43.98
C LYS A 3 53.77 59.11 43.22
N SER A 4 54.53 58.67 42.21
CA SER A 4 56.00 58.42 42.06
C SER A 4 56.53 57.34 43.01
N THR A 5 57.48 56.43 42.67
CA THR A 5 58.43 56.26 41.53
C THR A 5 58.09 54.95 40.73
N ALA A 6 58.91 54.13 40.02
CA ALA A 6 60.32 54.02 39.55
C ALA A 6 60.40 52.85 38.50
N THR A 7 61.41 52.58 37.65
CA THR A 7 62.52 53.33 36.98
C THR A 7 63.18 52.45 35.86
N CYS A 8 63.53 53.07 34.71
CA CYS A 8 64.67 52.74 33.81
C CYS A 8 64.68 51.51 32.85
N PRO A 9 65.56 51.50 31.81
CA PRO A 9 65.36 50.73 30.57
C PRO A 9 66.59 49.90 30.07
N LEU A 10 66.51 49.43 28.81
CA LEU A 10 67.61 48.99 27.92
C LEU A 10 68.39 47.70 28.28
N PHE A 11 68.25 46.67 27.43
CA PHE A 11 69.40 45.97 26.83
C PHE A 11 69.00 45.31 25.49
N LEU A 12 70.00 44.88 24.71
CA LEU A 12 69.85 44.44 23.31
C LEU A 12 69.47 42.96 23.17
N PHE A 13 69.03 42.65 21.94
CA PHE A 13 68.99 41.36 21.24
C PHE A 13 69.93 40.25 21.78
N PRO A 14 69.49 38.96 21.73
CA PRO A 14 69.30 38.34 20.41
C PRO A 14 67.96 37.61 20.16
N PHE A 15 67.38 37.90 18.99
CA PHE A 15 66.84 36.85 18.11
C PHE A 15 67.96 35.81 17.87
N LEU A 16 67.96 34.65 18.55
CA LEU A 16 68.54 33.39 18.04
C LEU A 16 68.19 32.16 18.91
N CYS A 17 66.92 31.75 18.98
CA CYS A 17 66.56 30.44 19.57
C CYS A 17 65.18 29.87 19.15
N LEU A 18 64.15 30.72 19.06
CA LEU A 18 62.76 30.26 18.82
C LEU A 18 62.41 29.84 17.38
N LEU A 19 63.38 29.86 16.45
CA LEU A 19 63.22 29.33 15.09
C LEU A 19 63.49 27.81 14.97
N PHE A 20 63.98 27.16 16.03
CA PHE A 20 64.37 25.74 16.02
C PHE A 20 63.37 24.79 16.73
N LEU A 21 62.11 25.20 16.90
CA LEU A 21 61.02 24.34 17.37
C LEU A 21 59.78 24.34 16.44
N LEU A 22 59.94 24.77 15.19
CA LEU A 22 59.06 24.31 14.13
C LEU A 22 59.48 22.88 13.75
N PRO A 23 58.58 21.88 13.73
CA PRO A 23 58.91 20.59 13.16
C PRO A 23 59.19 20.79 11.67
N PHE A 24 60.30 20.22 11.18
CA PHE A 24 60.57 20.17 9.74
C PHE A 24 59.43 19.41 9.05
N GLN A 25 58.52 20.14 8.40
CA GLN A 25 57.65 19.55 7.39
C GLN A 25 58.56 19.12 6.23
N ALA A 26 58.80 17.81 6.14
CA ALA A 26 59.57 17.24 5.05
C ALA A 26 58.94 17.65 3.72
N SER A 27 59.76 18.05 2.74
CA SER A 27 59.28 18.39 1.41
C SER A 27 58.59 17.17 0.78
N PRO A 28 57.44 17.36 0.10
CA PRO A 28 56.70 16.26 -0.50
C PRO A 28 57.58 15.54 -1.52
N SER A 29 57.73 14.23 -1.34
CA SER A 29 58.56 13.35 -2.13
C SER A 29 57.81 12.07 -2.49
N PRO A 30 58.21 11.34 -3.55
CA PRO A 30 57.63 10.03 -3.85
C PRO A 30 57.78 9.06 -2.66
N THR A 31 58.85 9.18 -1.88
CA THR A 31 59.06 8.38 -0.66
C THR A 31 58.02 8.66 0.42
N THR A 32 57.70 9.93 0.71
CA THR A 32 56.69 10.29 1.73
C THR A 32 55.27 9.95 1.26
N GLU A 33 54.96 10.18 -0.02
CA GLU A 33 53.68 9.80 -0.63
C GLU A 33 53.49 8.28 -0.58
N ALA A 34 54.50 7.50 -0.98
CA ALA A 34 54.49 6.04 -0.89
C ALA A 34 54.34 5.51 0.55
N GLN A 35 54.99 6.16 1.53
CA GLN A 35 54.86 5.82 2.95
C GLN A 35 53.43 6.07 3.47
N ALA A 36 52.81 7.20 3.12
CA ALA A 36 51.43 7.49 3.51
C ALA A 36 50.43 6.50 2.88
N LEU A 37 50.61 6.14 1.60
CA LEU A 37 49.80 5.12 0.91
C LEU A 37 49.95 3.73 1.54
N VAL A 38 51.16 3.26 1.82
CA VAL A 38 51.38 1.95 2.46
C VAL A 38 50.88 1.93 3.90
N LYS A 39 51.05 3.02 4.66
CA LYS A 39 50.48 3.18 6.01
C LYS A 39 48.95 3.03 5.99
N TRP A 40 48.27 3.66 5.03
CA TRP A 40 46.82 3.51 4.87
C TRP A 40 46.42 2.09 4.44
N LYS A 41 47.09 1.51 3.42
CA LYS A 41 46.88 0.10 3.00
C LYS A 41 46.95 -0.87 4.18
N ASN A 42 47.93 -0.71 5.06
CA ASN A 42 48.14 -1.58 6.22
C ASN A 42 47.09 -1.38 7.34
N SER A 43 46.24 -0.35 7.25
CA SER A 43 45.09 -0.13 8.15
C SER A 43 43.78 -0.73 7.66
N LEU A 44 43.73 -1.23 6.41
CA LEU A 44 42.54 -1.86 5.84
C LEU A 44 42.29 -3.26 6.44
N SER A 45 41.02 -3.66 6.47
CA SER A 45 40.52 -4.82 7.22
C SER A 45 39.58 -5.70 6.39
N PRO A 46 39.66 -7.04 6.45
CA PRO A 46 40.64 -7.82 7.21
C PRO A 46 42.03 -7.80 6.55
N PRO A 47 43.11 -8.04 7.32
CA PRO A 47 44.39 -8.43 6.75
C PRO A 47 44.29 -9.84 6.11
N PRO A 48 44.99 -10.11 4.99
CA PRO A 48 45.76 -9.16 4.18
C PRO A 48 44.86 -8.19 3.39
N PRO A 49 45.30 -6.94 3.16
CA PRO A 49 44.57 -5.99 2.30
C PRO A 49 44.38 -6.56 0.88
N PRO A 50 43.32 -6.14 0.16
CA PRO A 50 42.86 -6.84 -1.04
C PRO A 50 43.94 -6.93 -2.14
N PRO A 51 43.95 -8.01 -2.95
CA PRO A 51 45.00 -8.26 -3.96
C PRO A 51 45.19 -7.14 -4.99
N SER A 52 44.16 -6.31 -5.21
CA SER A 52 44.20 -5.07 -5.99
C SER A 52 45.34 -4.13 -5.56
N LEU A 53 45.66 -4.05 -4.27
CA LEU A 53 46.72 -3.21 -3.71
C LEU A 53 48.08 -3.93 -3.57
N SER A 54 48.26 -5.11 -4.17
CA SER A 54 49.51 -5.90 -4.08
C SER A 54 50.76 -5.11 -4.50
N SER A 55 50.65 -4.29 -5.55
CA SER A 55 51.73 -3.44 -6.09
C SER A 55 52.28 -2.37 -5.13
N TRP A 56 51.49 -1.96 -4.12
CA TRP A 56 51.87 -0.94 -3.13
C TRP A 56 52.85 -1.52 -2.10
N SER A 57 54.16 -1.25 -2.26
CA SER A 57 55.19 -1.75 -1.35
C SER A 57 56.33 -0.75 -1.17
N LEU A 58 56.87 -0.63 0.06
CA LEU A 58 58.05 0.17 0.35
C LEU A 58 59.32 -0.34 -0.35
N THR A 59 59.33 -1.59 -0.83
CA THR A 59 60.39 -2.13 -1.70
C THR A 59 60.29 -1.66 -3.15
N ASN A 60 59.20 -0.99 -3.53
CA ASN A 60 58.83 -0.66 -4.92
C ASN A 60 58.57 0.85 -5.12
N ILE A 61 59.16 1.70 -4.29
CA ILE A 61 59.02 3.17 -4.35
C ILE A 61 59.48 3.78 -5.69
N PRO A 62 60.58 3.32 -6.34
CA PRO A 62 60.98 3.83 -7.66
C PRO A 62 59.91 3.65 -8.78
N HIS A 63 58.90 2.83 -8.53
CA HIS A 63 57.78 2.59 -9.45
C HIS A 63 56.42 3.00 -8.85
N LEU A 64 56.39 3.96 -7.92
CA LEU A 64 55.17 4.52 -7.31
C LEU A 64 54.09 4.85 -8.36
N CYS A 65 54.47 5.47 -9.47
CA CYS A 65 53.55 5.86 -10.53
C CYS A 65 53.00 4.69 -11.38
N ASN A 66 53.49 3.47 -11.13
CA ASN A 66 52.97 2.22 -11.71
C ASN A 66 52.13 1.42 -10.69
N TRP A 67 51.93 1.94 -9.46
CA TRP A 67 51.11 1.27 -8.46
C TRP A 67 49.62 1.32 -8.84
N THR A 68 48.86 0.30 -8.45
CA THR A 68 47.44 0.17 -8.80
C THR A 68 46.66 1.40 -8.35
N GLY A 69 46.00 2.08 -9.29
CA GLY A 69 45.18 3.26 -9.00
C GLY A 69 45.95 4.55 -8.68
N ILE A 70 47.27 4.58 -8.84
CA ILE A 70 48.08 5.80 -8.63
C ILE A 70 48.36 6.47 -9.98
N ALA A 71 48.25 7.80 -10.01
CA ALA A 71 48.68 8.64 -11.13
C ALA A 71 49.60 9.77 -10.61
N CYS A 72 50.58 10.17 -11.40
CA CYS A 72 51.60 11.15 -11.05
C CYS A 72 51.66 12.35 -12.02
N ASN A 73 52.37 13.41 -11.62
CA ASN A 73 52.89 14.42 -12.53
C ASN A 73 54.24 13.98 -13.16
N GLY A 74 54.77 14.79 -14.07
CA GLY A 74 56.09 14.56 -14.71
C GLY A 74 57.30 14.63 -13.76
N GLY A 75 57.11 15.02 -12.50
CA GLY A 75 58.13 14.94 -11.44
C GLY A 75 58.00 13.70 -10.55
N GLY A 76 57.08 12.77 -10.85
CA GLY A 76 56.87 11.54 -10.09
C GLY A 76 56.06 11.69 -8.79
N LEU A 77 55.46 12.87 -8.54
CA LEU A 77 54.59 13.12 -7.37
C LEU A 77 53.13 12.81 -7.69
N VAL A 78 52.39 12.27 -6.72
CA VAL A 78 51.02 11.78 -6.88
C VAL A 78 50.02 12.91 -7.14
N THR A 79 49.31 12.79 -8.27
CA THR A 79 48.24 13.70 -8.71
C THR A 79 46.86 13.05 -8.74
N GLY A 80 46.77 11.72 -8.65
CA GLY A 80 45.50 11.00 -8.58
C GLY A 80 45.59 9.70 -7.80
N ILE A 81 44.56 9.43 -7.01
CA ILE A 81 44.29 8.14 -6.36
C ILE A 81 42.90 7.69 -6.82
N GLY A 82 42.82 6.57 -7.53
CA GLY A 82 41.61 6.01 -8.13
C GLY A 82 41.49 4.52 -7.85
N LEU A 83 40.72 4.17 -6.83
CA LEU A 83 40.50 2.81 -6.31
C LEU A 83 39.01 2.43 -6.30
N SER A 84 38.24 2.97 -7.25
CA SER A 84 36.82 2.63 -7.38
C SER A 84 36.64 1.11 -7.58
N GLY A 85 35.69 0.50 -6.87
CA GLY A 85 35.41 -0.94 -7.01
C GLY A 85 36.49 -1.89 -6.47
N SER A 86 37.52 -1.39 -5.77
CA SER A 86 38.69 -2.18 -5.35
C SER A 86 38.46 -3.06 -4.10
N SER A 87 37.21 -3.22 -3.67
CA SER A 87 36.77 -3.96 -2.47
C SER A 87 37.43 -3.50 -1.16
N LEU A 88 37.85 -2.24 -1.07
CA LEU A 88 38.48 -1.66 0.12
C LEU A 88 37.52 -1.67 1.31
N LYS A 89 38.00 -2.04 2.49
CA LYS A 89 37.24 -2.07 3.74
C LYS A 89 38.13 -1.57 4.87
N GLY A 90 37.66 -0.60 5.65
CA GLY A 90 38.50 0.17 6.57
C GLY A 90 37.95 1.59 6.78
N THR A 91 38.79 2.53 7.20
CA THR A 91 38.45 3.96 7.28
C THR A 91 39.48 4.79 6.48
N LEU A 92 39.33 6.12 6.47
CA LEU A 92 40.32 7.04 5.90
C LEU A 92 41.27 7.65 6.95
N ASP A 93 41.09 7.36 8.24
CA ASP A 93 41.76 8.08 9.34
C ASP A 93 43.30 7.90 9.35
N ALA A 94 43.79 6.78 8.81
CA ALA A 94 45.22 6.49 8.71
C ALA A 94 45.90 7.09 7.46
N LEU A 95 45.12 7.62 6.50
CA LEU A 95 45.62 8.27 5.30
C LEU A 95 45.96 9.73 5.61
N ASP A 96 47.26 10.03 5.67
CA ASP A 96 47.71 11.41 5.84
C ASP A 96 47.55 12.21 4.53
N PHE A 97 46.44 12.94 4.43
CA PHE A 97 46.18 13.84 3.31
C PHE A 97 47.19 14.99 3.17
N THR A 98 47.98 15.33 4.21
CA THR A 98 49.03 16.37 4.06
C THR A 98 50.21 15.93 3.20
N SER A 99 50.43 14.62 3.10
CA SER A 99 51.48 14.04 2.25
C SER A 99 51.23 14.21 0.74
N PHE A 100 50.02 14.58 0.30
CA PHE A 100 49.62 14.63 -1.13
C PHE A 100 49.21 16.03 -1.63
N PRO A 101 50.06 17.08 -1.52
CA PRO A 101 49.69 18.45 -1.84
C PRO A 101 49.36 18.69 -3.33
N ASN A 102 49.77 17.78 -4.23
CA ASN A 102 49.49 17.85 -5.67
C ASN A 102 48.24 17.08 -6.11
N LEU A 103 47.48 16.48 -5.18
CA LEU A 103 46.37 15.60 -5.52
C LEU A 103 45.20 16.35 -6.16
N THR A 104 44.85 15.97 -7.39
CA THR A 104 43.75 16.53 -8.18
C THR A 104 42.51 15.63 -8.24
N ARG A 105 42.67 14.32 -8.03
CA ARG A 105 41.57 13.34 -7.97
C ARG A 105 41.73 12.36 -6.82
N PHE A 106 40.67 12.20 -6.03
CA PHE A 106 40.53 11.16 -5.01
C PHE A 106 39.21 10.43 -5.24
N ASP A 107 39.29 9.21 -5.75
CA ASP A 107 38.15 8.35 -6.07
C ASP A 107 38.31 7.01 -5.36
N VAL A 108 37.48 6.77 -4.34
CA VAL A 108 37.39 5.50 -3.60
C VAL A 108 35.95 5.00 -3.60
N SER A 109 35.18 5.35 -4.63
CA SER A 109 33.77 4.99 -4.78
C SER A 109 33.55 3.47 -4.91
N ASN A 110 32.32 2.99 -4.66
CA ASN A 110 31.97 1.56 -4.80
C ASN A 110 32.89 0.64 -3.97
N ASN A 111 33.02 0.93 -2.68
CA ASN A 111 33.84 0.19 -1.72
C ASN A 111 33.07 -0.01 -0.38
N ASN A 112 33.73 -0.62 0.60
CA ASN A 112 33.20 -0.89 1.94
C ASN A 112 33.89 -0.01 3.02
N LEU A 113 34.31 1.21 2.67
CA LEU A 113 34.92 2.16 3.62
C LEU A 113 33.86 2.74 4.56
N LYS A 114 34.22 2.92 5.83
CA LYS A 114 33.33 3.37 6.92
C LYS A 114 33.99 4.46 7.77
N GLY A 115 33.27 4.94 8.78
CA GLY A 115 33.73 6.03 9.66
C GLY A 115 33.47 7.42 9.07
N PRO A 116 33.92 8.49 9.73
CA PRO A 116 33.78 9.84 9.23
C PRO A 116 34.63 10.08 7.97
N ILE A 117 34.24 11.09 7.19
CA ILE A 117 35.16 11.70 6.21
C ILE A 117 36.13 12.56 7.04
N PRO A 118 37.47 12.34 6.99
CA PRO A 118 38.40 13.10 7.81
C PRO A 118 38.42 14.59 7.42
N SER A 119 38.44 15.49 8.41
CA SER A 119 38.49 16.93 8.17
C SER A 119 39.78 17.37 7.45
N SER A 120 40.88 16.61 7.62
CA SER A 120 42.15 16.77 6.92
C SER A 120 42.05 16.68 5.38
N ILE A 121 40.95 16.17 4.83
CA ILE A 121 40.71 16.18 3.37
C ILE A 121 40.67 17.61 2.79
N GLY A 122 40.35 18.63 3.60
CA GLY A 122 40.39 20.04 3.20
C GLY A 122 41.80 20.58 2.89
N ASN A 123 42.85 19.87 3.31
CA ASN A 123 44.24 20.25 3.04
C ASN A 123 44.62 20.05 1.56
N LEU A 124 43.82 19.29 0.79
CA LEU A 124 44.07 18.95 -0.61
C LEU A 124 43.73 20.12 -1.57
N SER A 125 44.42 21.25 -1.42
CA SER A 125 44.13 22.52 -2.14
C SER A 125 44.07 22.44 -3.69
N GLN A 126 44.56 21.35 -4.29
CA GLN A 126 44.55 21.11 -5.73
C GLN A 126 43.41 20.19 -6.20
N LEU A 127 42.58 19.67 -5.29
CA LEU A 127 41.57 18.66 -5.58
C LEU A 127 40.42 19.22 -6.44
N ARG A 128 40.17 18.54 -7.57
CA ARG A 128 39.07 18.80 -8.51
C ARG A 128 37.96 17.75 -8.42
N PHE A 129 38.32 16.50 -8.15
CA PHE A 129 37.39 15.36 -8.14
C PHE A 129 37.46 14.63 -6.79
N LEU A 130 36.35 14.65 -6.04
CA LEU A 130 36.18 13.90 -4.80
C LEU A 130 35.00 12.94 -4.92
N GLU A 131 35.30 11.64 -5.01
CA GLU A 131 34.32 10.59 -5.31
C GLU A 131 34.36 9.52 -4.21
N LEU A 132 33.44 9.64 -3.25
CA LEU A 132 33.30 8.74 -2.09
C LEU A 132 32.00 7.92 -2.14
N ALA A 133 31.23 8.04 -3.23
CA ALA A 133 29.91 7.44 -3.36
C ALA A 133 29.90 5.91 -3.32
N VAL A 134 28.80 5.31 -2.85
CA VAL A 134 28.65 3.86 -2.65
C VAL A 134 29.71 3.33 -1.68
N ASN A 135 29.57 3.73 -0.41
CA ASN A 135 30.40 3.35 0.72
C ASN A 135 29.52 3.37 2.01
N PHE A 136 30.16 3.31 3.17
CA PHE A 136 29.53 3.37 4.49
C PHE A 136 30.02 4.56 5.34
N PHE A 137 30.45 5.67 4.70
CA PHE A 137 30.86 6.87 5.42
C PHE A 137 29.71 7.45 6.24
N GLU A 138 29.97 7.83 7.49
CA GLU A 138 28.97 8.19 8.49
C GLU A 138 29.31 9.50 9.22
N GLY A 139 28.31 10.13 9.85
CA GLY A 139 28.47 11.45 10.46
C GLY A 139 28.34 12.62 9.47
N ALA A 140 28.75 13.81 9.90
CA ALA A 140 28.55 15.05 9.13
C ALA A 140 29.53 15.19 7.96
N ILE A 141 29.10 15.89 6.90
CA ILE A 141 29.99 16.36 5.84
C ILE A 141 30.97 17.40 6.44
N PRO A 142 32.30 17.23 6.33
CA PRO A 142 33.24 18.16 6.94
C PRO A 142 33.18 19.56 6.34
N ARG A 143 33.08 20.58 7.19
CA ARG A 143 33.13 22.01 6.82
C ARG A 143 34.40 22.37 6.03
N SER A 144 35.51 21.67 6.31
CA SER A 144 36.79 21.81 5.60
C SER A 144 36.74 21.44 4.12
N ILE A 145 35.70 20.75 3.63
CA ILE A 145 35.49 20.58 2.18
C ILE A 145 35.31 21.94 1.50
N GLY A 146 34.80 22.98 2.20
CA GLY A 146 34.74 24.36 1.70
C GLY A 146 36.11 25.00 1.41
N GLN A 147 37.21 24.43 1.90
CA GLN A 147 38.57 24.89 1.59
C GLN A 147 39.03 24.41 0.19
N LEU A 148 38.33 23.46 -0.42
CA LEU A 148 38.64 22.87 -1.72
C LEU A 148 38.11 23.75 -2.86
N ILE A 149 38.60 24.99 -2.95
CA ILE A 149 38.15 26.01 -3.93
C ILE A 149 38.33 25.61 -5.41
N LYS A 150 39.11 24.56 -5.70
CA LYS A 150 39.28 23.96 -7.03
C LYS A 150 38.35 22.78 -7.33
N LEU A 151 37.47 22.41 -6.40
CA LEU A 151 36.61 21.24 -6.53
C LEU A 151 35.55 21.44 -7.63
N GLU A 152 35.61 20.60 -8.66
CA GLU A 152 34.71 20.58 -9.82
C GLU A 152 33.60 19.53 -9.66
N LYS A 153 33.85 18.47 -8.90
CA LYS A 153 32.93 17.34 -8.69
C LYS A 153 33.01 16.79 -7.26
N LEU A 154 31.86 16.68 -6.61
CA LEU A 154 31.67 16.03 -5.32
C LEU A 154 30.55 14.98 -5.41
N ASP A 155 30.90 13.70 -5.25
CA ASP A 155 29.91 12.60 -5.19
C ASP A 155 30.04 11.83 -3.88
N LEU A 156 29.06 12.03 -3.00
CA LEU A 156 28.92 11.42 -1.67
C LEU A 156 27.69 10.50 -1.58
N ARG A 157 27.02 10.20 -2.70
CA ARG A 157 25.79 9.40 -2.74
C ARG A 157 25.95 8.01 -2.12
N LEU A 158 24.84 7.40 -1.67
CA LEU A 158 24.82 6.02 -1.17
C LEU A 158 25.88 5.82 -0.07
N ASN A 159 25.68 6.55 1.02
CA ASN A 159 26.47 6.54 2.24
C ASN A 159 25.52 6.68 3.46
N LYS A 160 26.08 6.91 4.66
CA LYS A 160 25.36 7.04 5.93
C LYS A 160 25.57 8.44 6.55
N LEU A 161 25.81 9.45 5.71
CA LEU A 161 26.08 10.81 6.15
C LEU A 161 24.83 11.42 6.80
N THR A 162 25.04 12.18 7.87
CA THR A 162 24.02 12.81 8.72
C THR A 162 24.28 14.31 8.88
N SER A 163 23.51 14.99 9.74
CA SER A 163 23.58 16.44 9.95
C SER A 163 23.20 17.25 8.69
N SER A 164 23.32 18.57 8.75
CA SER A 164 23.06 19.46 7.63
C SER A 164 24.22 19.57 6.65
N ILE A 165 23.91 20.08 5.46
CA ILE A 165 24.94 20.48 4.48
C ILE A 165 25.72 21.67 5.08
N PRO A 166 27.07 21.62 5.16
CA PRO A 166 27.86 22.74 5.67
C PRO A 166 27.74 23.94 4.72
N SER A 167 27.50 25.14 5.28
CA SER A 167 27.38 26.37 4.49
C SER A 167 28.70 26.73 3.79
N GLU A 168 29.83 26.30 4.36
CA GLU A 168 31.17 26.43 3.80
C GLU A 168 31.32 25.74 2.42
N LEU A 169 30.48 24.75 2.09
CA LEU A 169 30.46 24.14 0.75
C LEU A 169 30.15 25.16 -0.36
N GLY A 170 29.47 26.27 -0.04
CA GLY A 170 29.23 27.39 -0.94
C GLY A 170 30.50 28.13 -1.40
N LEU A 171 31.66 27.88 -0.77
CA LEU A 171 32.96 28.42 -1.19
C LEU A 171 33.57 27.65 -2.38
N CYS A 172 33.08 26.45 -2.70
CA CYS A 172 33.53 25.63 -3.82
C CYS A 172 32.97 26.14 -5.17
N SER A 173 33.21 27.40 -5.53
CA SER A 173 32.59 28.07 -6.69
C SER A 173 32.87 27.43 -8.06
N ASN A 174 33.85 26.51 -8.15
CA ASN A 174 34.12 25.70 -9.34
C ASN A 174 33.22 24.45 -9.48
N LEU A 175 32.36 24.15 -8.50
CA LEU A 175 31.63 22.89 -8.43
C LEU A 175 30.54 22.80 -9.51
N THR A 176 30.70 21.86 -10.44
CA THR A 176 29.77 21.57 -11.53
C THR A 176 28.83 20.41 -11.21
N TYR A 177 29.21 19.55 -10.27
CA TYR A 177 28.49 18.35 -9.89
C TYR A 177 28.48 18.19 -8.37
N LEU A 178 27.30 18.20 -7.77
CA LEU A 178 27.08 17.96 -6.34
C LEU A 178 26.04 16.85 -6.16
N ALA A 179 26.46 15.71 -5.63
CA ALA A 179 25.58 14.58 -5.41
C ALA A 179 25.69 14.03 -3.98
N LEU A 180 24.58 14.15 -3.24
CA LEU A 180 24.41 13.83 -1.82
C LEU A 180 23.31 12.78 -1.58
N ALA A 181 22.61 12.37 -2.65
CA ALA A 181 21.43 11.50 -2.60
C ALA A 181 21.65 10.11 -1.97
N LYS A 182 20.62 9.56 -1.32
CA LYS A 182 20.67 8.32 -0.54
C LYS A 182 21.70 8.39 0.60
N ASN A 183 21.38 9.24 1.57
CA ASN A 183 22.08 9.42 2.85
C ASN A 183 21.02 9.62 3.97
N SER A 184 21.36 10.26 5.09
CA SER A 184 20.42 10.76 6.11
C SER A 184 20.70 12.23 6.47
N ILE A 185 21.13 13.02 5.48
CA ILE A 185 21.41 14.45 5.60
C ILE A 185 20.10 15.19 5.85
N SER A 186 20.09 16.13 6.81
CA SER A 186 18.89 16.69 7.43
C SER A 186 18.92 18.21 7.53
N GLY A 187 17.76 18.86 7.60
CA GLY A 187 17.67 20.32 7.67
C GLY A 187 17.69 20.97 6.30
N GLU A 188 17.88 22.28 6.27
CA GLU A 188 17.63 23.10 5.09
C GLU A 188 18.79 23.11 4.10
N LEU A 189 18.51 23.52 2.85
CA LEU A 189 19.56 23.90 1.89
C LEU A 189 20.14 25.24 2.35
N PRO A 190 21.43 25.34 2.74
CA PRO A 190 21.98 26.62 3.18
C PRO A 190 22.08 27.58 1.99
N LEU A 191 21.63 28.83 2.19
CA LEU A 191 21.60 29.89 1.17
C LEU A 191 22.94 30.05 0.43
N SER A 192 24.07 29.84 1.11
CA SER A 192 25.42 29.91 0.52
C SER A 192 25.65 28.97 -0.68
N LEU A 193 24.82 27.95 -0.90
CA LEU A 193 24.88 27.14 -2.12
C LEU A 193 24.48 27.93 -3.38
N SER A 194 23.80 29.08 -3.27
CA SER A 194 23.55 29.98 -4.41
C SER A 194 24.83 30.56 -5.02
N ASN A 195 25.97 30.52 -4.30
CA ASN A 195 27.28 30.88 -4.84
C ASN A 195 27.83 29.86 -5.85
N LEU A 196 27.24 28.67 -5.95
CA LEU A 196 27.66 27.60 -6.86
C LEU A 196 27.13 27.83 -8.29
N VAL A 197 27.43 28.99 -8.87
CA VAL A 197 26.91 29.45 -10.18
C VAL A 197 27.26 28.53 -11.36
N ARG A 198 28.25 27.64 -11.20
CA ARG A 198 28.68 26.67 -12.22
C ARG A 198 27.99 25.30 -12.09
N LEU A 199 27.08 25.14 -11.14
CA LEU A 199 26.47 23.85 -10.78
C LEU A 199 25.52 23.36 -11.88
N SER A 200 25.93 22.30 -12.59
CA SER A 200 25.16 21.70 -13.68
C SER A 200 24.34 20.49 -13.24
N LEU A 201 24.73 19.79 -12.17
CA LEU A 201 24.01 18.63 -11.66
C LEU A 201 23.92 18.66 -10.13
N PHE A 202 22.71 18.85 -9.58
CA PHE A 202 22.42 18.76 -8.15
C PHE A 202 21.49 17.59 -7.82
N ARG A 203 21.96 16.68 -6.96
CA ARG A 203 21.28 15.41 -6.64
C ARG A 203 21.30 15.14 -5.13
N ALA A 204 20.29 15.59 -4.40
CA ALA A 204 20.18 15.45 -2.95
C ALA A 204 18.94 14.63 -2.50
N SER A 205 18.30 13.92 -3.42
CA SER A 205 17.14 13.06 -3.17
C SER A 205 17.38 11.93 -2.16
N ASP A 206 16.29 11.39 -1.60
CA ASP A 206 16.33 10.24 -0.67
C ASP A 206 17.19 10.56 0.58
N ASN A 207 16.78 11.61 1.29
CA ASN A 207 17.44 12.18 2.47
C ASN A 207 16.39 12.63 3.51
N ARG A 208 16.77 13.51 4.45
CA ARG A 208 15.89 14.14 5.46
C ARG A 208 15.90 15.68 5.32
N LEU A 209 16.18 16.22 4.13
CA LEU A 209 16.23 17.67 3.90
C LEU A 209 14.85 18.31 4.10
N SER A 210 14.80 19.52 4.63
CA SER A 210 13.57 20.24 5.00
C SER A 210 13.66 21.73 4.63
N GLY A 211 12.69 22.52 5.08
CA GLY A 211 12.65 23.96 4.81
C GLY A 211 12.16 24.28 3.40
N GLU A 212 12.19 25.56 3.05
CA GLU A 212 11.69 26.06 1.77
C GLU A 212 12.78 26.17 0.70
N LEU A 213 12.37 26.21 -0.56
CA LEU A 213 13.26 26.44 -1.70
C LEU A 213 13.41 27.94 -1.92
N LEU A 214 14.60 28.50 -1.63
CA LEU A 214 14.84 29.94 -1.77
C LEU A 214 15.02 30.35 -3.26
N PRO A 215 14.49 31.52 -3.68
CA PRO A 215 14.64 32.05 -5.04
C PRO A 215 16.09 32.10 -5.55
N ASP A 216 17.03 32.47 -4.66
CA ASP A 216 18.47 32.65 -4.93
C ASP A 216 19.14 31.43 -5.56
N PHE A 217 18.65 30.22 -5.27
CA PHE A 217 19.15 28.99 -5.88
C PHE A 217 18.84 28.95 -7.39
N PHE A 218 17.65 29.43 -7.78
CA PHE A 218 17.16 29.35 -9.16
C PHE A 218 17.66 30.51 -10.03
N THR A 219 17.86 31.70 -9.44
CA THR A 219 18.49 32.83 -10.14
C THR A 219 19.96 32.57 -10.44
N ASN A 220 20.65 31.79 -9.60
CA ASN A 220 22.11 31.64 -9.68
C ASN A 220 22.58 30.32 -10.33
N TRP A 221 21.86 29.21 -10.19
CA TRP A 221 22.24 27.92 -10.79
C TRP A 221 21.88 27.83 -12.30
N THR A 222 22.12 28.87 -13.09
CA THR A 222 21.66 28.94 -14.50
C THR A 222 22.26 27.87 -15.41
N GLU A 223 23.37 27.23 -15.01
CA GLU A 223 23.99 26.08 -15.69
C GLU A 223 23.32 24.71 -15.41
N LEU A 224 22.27 24.66 -14.57
CA LEU A 224 21.69 23.41 -14.05
C LEU A 224 20.92 22.62 -15.11
N VAL A 225 21.43 21.43 -15.44
CA VAL A 225 20.84 20.46 -16.38
C VAL A 225 19.99 19.40 -15.67
N SER A 226 20.23 19.11 -14.39
CA SER A 226 19.33 18.28 -13.59
C SER A 226 19.28 18.66 -12.11
N LEU A 227 18.05 18.76 -11.59
CA LEU A 227 17.72 18.98 -10.19
C LEU A 227 16.93 17.78 -9.67
N LYS A 228 17.47 17.08 -8.66
CA LYS A 228 16.84 15.90 -8.04
C LYS A 228 16.80 16.00 -6.52
N LEU A 229 15.62 16.32 -6.01
CA LEU A 229 15.32 16.55 -4.59
C LEU A 229 14.20 15.64 -4.06
N GLN A 230 13.73 14.66 -4.86
CA GLN A 230 12.64 13.75 -4.45
C GLN A 230 12.94 12.99 -3.16
N SER A 231 11.91 12.52 -2.45
CA SER A 231 12.04 11.78 -1.18
C SER A 231 12.82 12.57 -0.11
N ASN A 232 12.23 13.69 0.31
CA ASN A 232 12.71 14.55 1.39
C ASN A 232 11.49 15.13 2.15
N PHE A 233 11.71 16.11 3.04
CA PHE A 233 10.69 16.84 3.78
C PHE A 233 10.63 18.34 3.36
N ILE A 234 11.04 18.66 2.13
CA ILE A 234 11.07 20.04 1.62
C ILE A 234 9.64 20.58 1.54
N SER A 235 9.43 21.79 2.04
CA SER A 235 8.14 22.45 2.21
C SER A 235 8.08 23.78 1.46
N GLY A 236 7.00 24.54 1.66
CA GLY A 236 6.80 25.82 1.00
C GLY A 236 6.37 25.67 -0.46
N GLN A 237 6.43 26.79 -1.20
CA GLN A 237 6.02 26.85 -2.61
C GLN A 237 7.19 26.58 -3.56
N ILE A 238 6.87 26.29 -4.83
CA ILE A 238 7.87 26.28 -5.91
C ILE A 238 8.07 27.73 -6.37
N PRO A 239 9.26 28.35 -6.23
CA PRO A 239 9.45 29.74 -6.61
C PRO A 239 9.35 29.96 -8.14
N PRO A 240 8.75 31.06 -8.62
CA PRO A 240 8.70 31.41 -10.05
C PRO A 240 10.08 31.44 -10.72
N GLU A 241 11.11 31.82 -9.97
CA GLU A 241 12.50 31.93 -10.42
C GLU A 241 13.04 30.60 -10.98
N ILE A 242 12.40 29.46 -10.68
CA ILE A 242 12.71 28.16 -11.28
C ILE A 242 12.73 28.20 -12.82
N GLY A 243 11.92 29.06 -13.45
CA GLY A 243 11.91 29.26 -14.90
C GLY A 243 13.20 29.84 -15.49
N SER A 244 14.10 30.38 -14.65
CA SER A 244 15.43 30.86 -15.04
C SER A 244 16.37 29.71 -15.44
N LEU A 245 16.08 28.49 -15.00
CA LEU A 245 16.87 27.28 -15.27
C LEU A 245 16.67 26.75 -16.70
N THR A 246 16.86 27.59 -17.71
CA THR A 246 16.58 27.27 -19.13
C THR A 246 17.34 26.06 -19.68
N LYS A 247 18.48 25.69 -19.05
CA LYS A 247 19.28 24.48 -19.36
C LYS A 247 18.72 23.18 -18.77
N LEU A 248 17.68 23.25 -17.93
CA LEU A 248 17.20 22.12 -17.13
C LEU A 248 16.47 21.06 -17.97
N ASN A 249 17.05 19.86 -18.01
CA ASN A 249 16.52 18.73 -18.76
C ASN A 249 15.67 17.79 -17.87
N HIS A 250 16.02 17.67 -16.60
CA HIS A 250 15.35 16.76 -15.65
C HIS A 250 15.10 17.44 -14.29
N LEU A 251 13.82 17.65 -13.95
CA LEU A 251 13.36 18.22 -12.69
C LEU A 251 12.54 17.18 -11.90
N SER A 252 12.95 16.93 -10.65
CA SER A 252 12.34 15.91 -9.79
C SER A 252 12.30 16.34 -8.33
N MET A 253 11.08 16.58 -7.83
CA MET A 253 10.77 17.02 -6.46
C MET A 253 9.62 16.19 -5.84
N TYR A 254 9.26 15.05 -6.43
CA TYR A 254 8.17 14.20 -5.94
C TYR A 254 8.45 13.64 -4.52
N ASN A 255 7.42 13.26 -3.77
CA ASN A 255 7.56 12.73 -2.40
C ASN A 255 8.26 13.76 -1.47
N ASN A 256 7.57 14.87 -1.23
CA ASN A 256 7.96 16.00 -0.38
C ASN A 256 6.70 16.65 0.25
N SER A 257 6.87 17.78 0.93
CA SER A 257 5.79 18.58 1.56
C SER A 257 5.51 19.89 0.81
N LEU A 258 5.83 19.99 -0.49
CA LEU A 258 5.63 21.21 -1.28
C LEU A 258 4.13 21.53 -1.43
N SER A 259 3.78 22.81 -1.36
CA SER A 259 2.41 23.32 -1.43
C SER A 259 2.30 24.52 -2.38
N GLY A 260 1.11 25.09 -2.52
CA GLY A 260 0.85 26.16 -3.49
C GLY A 260 0.61 25.66 -4.91
N ASN A 261 0.62 26.58 -5.86
CA ASN A 261 0.44 26.29 -7.29
C ASN A 261 1.78 25.93 -7.95
N ILE A 262 1.74 25.28 -9.12
CA ILE A 262 2.91 25.27 -10.02
C ILE A 262 3.00 26.66 -10.68
N PRO A 263 4.14 27.38 -10.62
CA PRO A 263 4.28 28.68 -11.26
C PRO A 263 4.33 28.55 -12.80
N PRO A 264 3.69 29.47 -13.55
CA PRO A 264 3.67 29.43 -15.02
C PRO A 264 5.07 29.52 -15.67
N GLU A 265 6.06 30.04 -14.96
CA GLU A 265 7.46 30.12 -15.34
C GLU A 265 8.10 28.75 -15.58
N VAL A 266 7.53 27.65 -15.05
CA VAL A 266 7.92 26.27 -15.41
C VAL A 266 7.80 26.00 -16.91
N GLY A 267 6.95 26.72 -17.63
CA GLY A 267 6.86 26.67 -19.09
C GLY A 267 8.05 27.27 -19.85
N ASN A 268 8.95 28.01 -19.18
CA ASN A 268 10.17 28.54 -19.77
C ASN A 268 11.29 27.50 -19.89
N LEU A 269 11.12 26.32 -19.25
CA LEU A 269 12.08 25.22 -19.21
C LEU A 269 12.09 24.41 -20.52
N THR A 270 12.31 25.06 -21.67
CA THR A 270 12.08 24.50 -23.01
C THR A 270 12.87 23.22 -23.33
N LEU A 271 13.98 22.96 -22.64
CA LEU A 271 14.78 21.73 -22.76
C LEU A 271 14.34 20.58 -21.84
N VAL A 272 13.32 20.78 -20.99
CA VAL A 272 12.89 19.79 -20.00
C VAL A 272 12.22 18.59 -20.66
N THR A 273 12.72 17.40 -20.33
CA THR A 273 12.15 16.12 -20.80
C THR A 273 11.34 15.42 -19.73
N SER A 274 11.57 15.73 -18.45
CA SER A 274 10.94 15.05 -17.33
C SER A 274 10.59 16.03 -16.19
N LEU A 275 9.29 16.11 -15.87
CA LEU A 275 8.73 16.86 -14.73
C LEU A 275 8.09 15.90 -13.74
N TYR A 276 8.58 15.87 -12.50
CA TYR A 276 8.06 15.02 -11.42
C TYR A 276 7.75 15.83 -10.15
N PHE A 277 6.47 16.06 -9.88
CA PHE A 277 5.94 16.80 -8.70
C PHE A 277 4.90 15.99 -7.89
N GLY A 278 4.62 14.74 -8.25
CA GLY A 278 3.67 13.87 -7.52
C GLY A 278 4.03 13.65 -6.04
N MET A 279 3.08 13.15 -5.23
CA MET A 279 3.26 12.93 -3.79
C MET A 279 3.73 14.21 -3.08
N ASN A 280 2.92 15.25 -3.15
CA ASN A 280 3.10 16.55 -2.50
C ASN A 280 1.73 17.11 -2.07
N GLN A 281 1.68 18.37 -1.63
CA GLN A 281 0.49 19.11 -1.23
C GLN A 281 0.14 20.25 -2.20
N LEU A 282 0.60 20.15 -3.47
CA LEU A 282 0.40 21.16 -4.50
C LEU A 282 -1.07 21.20 -4.94
N TYR A 283 -1.57 22.38 -5.31
CA TYR A 283 -2.97 22.61 -5.66
C TYR A 283 -3.15 23.57 -6.84
N GLY A 284 -4.42 23.85 -7.16
CA GLY A 284 -4.79 24.75 -8.26
C GLY A 284 -4.73 24.08 -9.64
N LYS A 285 -4.69 24.89 -10.70
CA LYS A 285 -4.65 24.42 -12.09
C LYS A 285 -3.21 24.18 -12.56
N ILE A 286 -3.03 23.30 -13.55
CA ILE A 286 -1.77 23.19 -14.31
C ILE A 286 -1.65 24.43 -15.22
N PRO A 287 -0.53 25.17 -15.23
CA PRO A 287 -0.34 26.30 -16.14
C PRO A 287 -0.34 25.92 -17.63
N GLU A 288 -1.08 26.68 -18.45
CA GLU A 288 -1.11 26.55 -19.92
C GLU A 288 0.27 26.65 -20.59
N THR A 289 1.22 27.32 -19.94
CA THR A 289 2.60 27.44 -20.41
C THR A 289 3.33 26.09 -20.48
N ILE A 290 2.94 25.10 -19.67
CA ILE A 290 3.50 23.74 -19.68
C ILE A 290 3.20 23.01 -21.01
N SER A 291 2.09 23.34 -21.67
CA SER A 291 1.75 22.81 -23.00
C SER A 291 2.82 23.12 -24.06
N ARG A 292 3.57 24.21 -23.90
CA ARG A 292 4.60 24.68 -24.84
C ARG A 292 5.91 23.87 -24.79
N LEU A 293 6.05 22.97 -23.81
CA LEU A 293 7.27 22.19 -23.59
C LEU A 293 7.40 21.06 -24.62
N ALA A 294 7.90 21.38 -25.81
CA ALA A 294 8.01 20.44 -26.94
C ALA A 294 8.91 19.23 -26.65
N ASN A 295 9.94 19.40 -25.81
CA ASN A 295 10.85 18.33 -25.40
C ASN A 295 10.27 17.39 -24.33
N LEU A 296 9.08 17.67 -23.79
CA LEU A 296 8.50 16.94 -22.66
C LEU A 296 8.20 15.48 -23.03
N ARG A 297 8.79 14.55 -22.27
CA ARG A 297 8.65 13.09 -22.43
C ARG A 297 7.88 12.46 -21.28
N LYS A 298 7.91 13.06 -20.09
CA LYS A 298 7.25 12.55 -18.89
C LYS A 298 6.74 13.70 -18.02
N ILE A 299 5.48 13.62 -17.60
CA ILE A 299 4.90 14.50 -16.57
C ILE A 299 4.17 13.66 -15.52
N SER A 300 4.43 13.95 -14.25
CA SER A 300 3.87 13.23 -13.11
C SER A 300 3.50 14.17 -11.97
N LEU A 301 2.20 14.38 -11.78
CA LEU A 301 1.57 15.24 -10.76
C LEU A 301 0.70 14.44 -9.77
N CYS A 302 0.69 13.11 -9.89
CA CYS A 302 -0.19 12.22 -9.13
C CYS A 302 -0.04 12.30 -7.60
N SER A 303 -1.14 12.09 -6.87
CA SER A 303 -1.23 12.26 -5.41
C SER A 303 -0.80 13.68 -5.00
N ASN A 304 -1.68 14.64 -5.32
CA ASN A 304 -1.64 16.05 -4.94
C ASN A 304 -3.09 16.53 -4.74
N ASN A 305 -3.30 17.84 -4.60
CA ASN A 305 -4.61 18.48 -4.48
C ASN A 305 -4.91 19.43 -5.67
N PHE A 306 -4.42 19.10 -6.87
CA PHE A 306 -4.69 19.88 -8.09
C PHE A 306 -6.17 19.78 -8.49
N SER A 307 -6.68 20.82 -9.16
CA SER A 307 -8.09 20.94 -9.54
C SER A 307 -8.29 21.70 -10.85
N GLY A 308 -9.50 21.61 -11.40
CA GLY A 308 -9.83 22.19 -12.70
C GLY A 308 -9.34 21.33 -13.87
N GLU A 309 -9.30 21.91 -15.06
CA GLU A 309 -9.04 21.20 -16.32
C GLU A 309 -7.54 21.05 -16.61
N ILE A 310 -7.18 20.04 -17.42
CA ILE A 310 -5.84 19.92 -17.99
C ILE A 310 -5.74 20.90 -19.18
N PRO A 311 -4.66 21.69 -19.30
CA PRO A 311 -4.36 22.51 -20.46
C PRO A 311 -4.63 21.83 -21.81
N ARG A 312 -5.50 22.45 -22.62
CA ARG A 312 -6.05 21.83 -23.85
C ARG A 312 -4.99 21.49 -24.90
N ASP A 313 -3.93 22.27 -24.95
CA ASP A 313 -2.79 22.07 -25.88
C ASP A 313 -1.74 21.08 -25.34
N LEU A 314 -1.94 20.45 -24.17
CA LEU A 314 -0.96 19.50 -23.61
C LEU A 314 -0.84 18.24 -24.48
N GLY A 315 0.39 17.99 -24.96
CA GLY A 315 0.70 16.90 -25.89
C GLY A 315 0.82 17.35 -27.35
N LYS A 316 0.13 18.43 -27.74
CA LYS A 316 0.11 18.99 -29.10
C LYS A 316 1.49 19.31 -29.66
N TYR A 317 2.29 20.06 -28.91
CA TYR A 317 3.67 20.39 -29.27
C TYR A 317 4.67 19.35 -28.75
N SER A 318 4.26 18.46 -27.85
CA SER A 318 5.12 17.51 -27.13
C SER A 318 5.07 16.11 -27.76
N ALA A 319 5.30 15.99 -29.07
CA ALA A 319 5.19 14.72 -29.81
C ALA A 319 6.04 13.55 -29.26
N SER A 320 7.01 13.81 -28.38
CA SER A 320 7.82 12.77 -27.71
C SER A 320 7.29 12.28 -26.34
N LEU A 321 6.09 12.75 -25.93
CA LEU A 321 5.42 12.43 -24.67
C LEU A 321 5.13 10.92 -24.52
N LYS A 322 5.71 10.30 -23.48
CA LYS A 322 5.70 8.85 -23.21
C LYS A 322 4.96 8.46 -21.94
N SER A 323 4.81 9.39 -20.98
CA SER A 323 4.20 9.12 -19.68
C SER A 323 3.45 10.33 -19.15
N VAL A 324 2.17 10.14 -18.82
CA VAL A 324 1.30 11.11 -18.15
C VAL A 324 0.74 10.45 -16.90
N CYS A 325 0.97 11.05 -15.73
CA CYS A 325 0.49 10.55 -14.45
C CYS A 325 -0.14 11.67 -13.61
N PHE A 326 -1.47 11.78 -13.64
CA PHE A 326 -2.28 12.80 -12.94
C PHE A 326 -3.22 12.19 -11.88
N ALA A 327 -3.16 10.87 -11.68
CA ALA A 327 -4.00 10.12 -10.75
C ALA A 327 -4.04 10.69 -9.31
N ASN A 328 -5.13 10.46 -8.58
CA ASN A 328 -5.35 10.92 -7.20
C ASN A 328 -5.19 12.45 -7.09
N ASN A 329 -6.12 13.18 -7.70
CA ASN A 329 -6.26 14.64 -7.65
C ASN A 329 -7.76 15.00 -7.76
N SER A 330 -8.09 16.29 -7.87
CA SER A 330 -9.45 16.80 -8.09
C SER A 330 -9.62 17.41 -9.49
N PHE A 331 -8.94 16.87 -10.51
CA PHE A 331 -9.05 17.37 -11.89
C PHE A 331 -10.44 17.12 -12.48
N THR A 332 -10.89 18.03 -13.36
CA THR A 332 -12.22 18.05 -13.99
C THR A 332 -12.12 18.19 -15.51
N GLY A 333 -13.25 18.12 -16.21
CA GLY A 333 -13.33 18.39 -17.65
C GLY A 333 -12.84 17.24 -18.52
N GLU A 334 -12.57 17.52 -19.79
CA GLU A 334 -12.17 16.52 -20.78
C GLU A 334 -10.65 16.33 -20.81
N LEU A 335 -10.18 15.26 -21.47
CA LEU A 335 -8.75 15.07 -21.73
C LEU A 335 -8.30 15.89 -22.96
N PRO A 336 -7.06 16.39 -23.00
CA PRO A 336 -6.55 17.16 -24.14
C PRO A 336 -6.67 16.37 -25.46
N PRO A 337 -7.23 16.96 -26.54
CA PRO A 337 -7.46 16.26 -27.81
C PRO A 337 -6.17 15.72 -28.44
N ASP A 338 -5.05 16.40 -28.20
CA ASP A 338 -3.73 16.08 -28.77
C ASP A 338 -2.80 15.30 -27.82
N LEU A 339 -3.32 14.71 -26.72
CA LEU A 339 -2.52 14.10 -25.66
C LEU A 339 -1.58 12.96 -26.13
N CYS A 340 -1.89 12.30 -27.25
CA CYS A 340 -1.04 11.31 -27.91
C CYS A 340 -0.75 11.67 -29.39
N SER A 341 -0.65 12.96 -29.73
CA SER A 341 -0.38 13.49 -31.08
C SER A 341 0.74 12.76 -31.84
N GLY A 342 1.89 12.53 -31.19
CA GLY A 342 3.06 11.84 -31.74
C GLY A 342 3.07 10.32 -31.57
N PHE A 343 1.95 9.72 -31.17
CA PHE A 343 1.78 8.27 -30.93
C PHE A 343 2.83 7.63 -30.00
N ALA A 344 3.46 8.45 -29.14
CA ALA A 344 4.60 8.06 -28.30
C ALA A 344 4.22 7.58 -26.88
N LEU A 345 2.97 7.84 -26.46
CA LEU A 345 2.49 7.60 -25.09
C LEU A 345 2.45 6.11 -24.76
N ARG A 346 2.98 5.74 -23.59
CA ARG A 346 3.04 4.36 -23.08
C ARG A 346 2.27 4.17 -21.78
N TYR A 347 2.26 5.20 -20.95
CA TYR A 347 1.62 5.21 -19.64
C TYR A 347 0.66 6.40 -19.56
N LEU A 348 -0.63 6.11 -19.41
CA LEU A 348 -1.68 7.07 -19.13
C LEU A 348 -2.34 6.68 -17.81
N MET A 349 -2.07 7.45 -16.75
CA MET A 349 -2.52 7.14 -15.39
C MET A 349 -3.19 8.35 -14.75
N ILE A 350 -4.52 8.37 -14.80
CA ILE A 350 -5.36 9.51 -14.39
C ILE A 350 -6.44 9.10 -13.39
N GLN A 351 -6.37 7.88 -12.86
CA GLN A 351 -7.40 7.30 -12.00
C GLN A 351 -7.61 8.07 -10.70
N GLY A 352 -8.83 8.07 -10.16
CA GLY A 352 -9.16 8.83 -8.95
C GLY A 352 -9.11 10.34 -9.21
N ASN A 353 -9.98 10.80 -10.09
CA ASN A 353 -10.18 12.20 -10.48
C ASN A 353 -11.68 12.40 -10.84
N ASN A 354 -12.03 13.56 -11.38
CA ASN A 354 -13.39 13.91 -11.79
C ASN A 354 -13.47 14.27 -13.29
N PHE A 355 -12.69 13.58 -14.14
CA PHE A 355 -12.71 13.76 -15.59
C PHE A 355 -14.03 13.30 -16.21
N THR A 356 -14.45 13.97 -17.28
CA THR A 356 -15.76 13.83 -17.95
C THR A 356 -15.59 13.74 -19.48
N GLY A 357 -16.69 13.46 -20.19
CA GLY A 357 -16.75 13.60 -21.65
C GLY A 357 -16.22 12.37 -22.42
N PRO A 358 -15.89 12.54 -23.72
CA PRO A 358 -15.33 11.51 -24.57
C PRO A 358 -13.83 11.29 -24.29
N LEU A 359 -13.23 10.29 -24.93
CA LEU A 359 -11.78 10.13 -24.98
C LEU A 359 -11.24 10.72 -26.30
N PRO A 360 -10.07 11.39 -26.29
CA PRO A 360 -9.45 11.93 -27.49
C PRO A 360 -9.20 10.90 -28.60
N ASP A 361 -9.56 11.22 -29.85
CA ASP A 361 -9.37 10.35 -31.02
C ASP A 361 -7.91 9.90 -31.20
N CYS A 362 -6.93 10.72 -30.81
CA CYS A 362 -5.52 10.34 -30.86
C CYS A 362 -5.21 9.09 -30.01
N LEU A 363 -5.97 8.83 -28.93
CA LEU A 363 -5.81 7.63 -28.10
C LEU A 363 -6.20 6.35 -28.84
N LYS A 364 -7.11 6.41 -29.82
CA LYS A 364 -7.50 5.25 -30.65
C LYS A 364 -6.33 4.68 -31.44
N ASN A 365 -5.48 5.56 -31.97
CA ASN A 365 -4.32 5.20 -32.79
C ASN A 365 -3.00 5.13 -31.98
N CYS A 366 -3.07 5.30 -30.66
CA CYS A 366 -1.93 5.38 -29.73
C CYS A 366 -1.34 3.97 -29.42
N SER A 367 -0.91 3.25 -30.46
CA SER A 367 -0.53 1.82 -30.44
C SER A 367 0.64 1.44 -29.51
N ARG A 368 1.36 2.44 -28.95
CA ARG A 368 2.48 2.26 -28.01
C ARG A 368 2.04 2.23 -26.54
N LEU A 369 0.75 2.37 -26.25
CA LEU A 369 0.20 2.24 -24.90
C LEU A 369 0.51 0.85 -24.32
N MET A 370 1.05 0.86 -23.09
CA MET A 370 1.40 -0.33 -22.31
C MET A 370 0.54 -0.46 -21.05
N ARG A 371 0.18 0.67 -20.43
CA ARG A 371 -0.70 0.73 -19.26
C ARG A 371 -1.62 1.93 -19.33
N VAL A 372 -2.92 1.67 -19.21
CA VAL A 372 -3.98 2.67 -19.18
C VAL A 372 -4.77 2.53 -17.88
N ARG A 373 -4.96 3.62 -17.16
CA ARG A 373 -5.75 3.73 -15.91
C ARG A 373 -6.63 4.97 -16.00
N LEU A 374 -7.89 4.76 -16.41
CA LEU A 374 -8.93 5.80 -16.47
C LEU A 374 -9.95 5.65 -15.33
N ASP A 375 -9.74 4.66 -14.45
CA ASP A 375 -10.67 4.21 -13.43
C ASP A 375 -11.01 5.26 -12.37
N SER A 376 -12.19 5.14 -11.76
CA SER A 376 -12.73 6.07 -10.75
C SER A 376 -12.70 7.53 -11.25
N ASN A 377 -13.53 7.78 -12.26
CA ASN A 377 -13.74 9.08 -12.93
C ASN A 377 -15.23 9.19 -13.37
N GLN A 378 -15.57 10.18 -14.20
CA GLN A 378 -16.92 10.39 -14.74
C GLN A 378 -16.99 10.32 -16.29
N PHE A 379 -16.07 9.61 -16.95
CA PHE A 379 -16.05 9.49 -18.42
C PHE A 379 -17.33 8.89 -18.98
N THR A 380 -17.79 9.43 -20.12
CA THR A 380 -19.05 9.04 -20.79
C THR A 380 -18.84 8.54 -22.22
N ALA A 381 -17.59 8.19 -22.59
CA ALA A 381 -17.26 7.76 -23.94
C ALA A 381 -17.91 6.41 -24.32
N ASP A 382 -18.09 6.21 -25.62
CA ASP A 382 -18.56 4.95 -26.19
C ASP A 382 -17.35 4.01 -26.43
N VAL A 383 -17.30 2.87 -25.73
CA VAL A 383 -16.17 1.92 -25.83
C VAL A 383 -16.12 1.17 -27.17
N THR A 384 -17.20 1.23 -27.96
CA THR A 384 -17.27 0.67 -29.32
C THR A 384 -16.37 1.46 -30.28
N SER A 385 -16.20 2.76 -30.04
CA SER A 385 -15.56 3.69 -30.96
C SER A 385 -14.31 4.38 -30.40
N ALA A 386 -14.21 4.59 -29.08
CA ALA A 386 -13.12 5.33 -28.43
C ALA A 386 -11.77 4.58 -28.38
N PHE A 387 -11.77 3.26 -28.55
CA PHE A 387 -10.57 2.42 -28.46
C PHE A 387 -10.20 1.78 -29.81
N GLY A 388 -8.92 1.40 -29.95
CA GLY A 388 -8.38 0.70 -31.11
C GLY A 388 -7.56 -0.54 -30.71
N VAL A 389 -6.69 -1.00 -31.61
CA VAL A 389 -5.81 -2.16 -31.36
C VAL A 389 -4.50 -1.70 -30.73
N TYR A 390 -4.16 -2.24 -29.57
CA TYR A 390 -2.98 -1.86 -28.79
C TYR A 390 -2.04 -3.06 -28.59
N PRO A 391 -1.12 -3.34 -29.54
CA PRO A 391 -0.27 -4.54 -29.49
C PRO A 391 0.72 -4.55 -28.32
N ASN A 392 0.96 -3.40 -27.67
CA ASN A 392 1.86 -3.26 -26.51
C ASN A 392 1.13 -3.26 -25.15
N LEU A 393 -0.22 -3.31 -25.14
CA LEU A 393 -1.02 -3.08 -23.94
C LEU A 393 -1.00 -4.29 -23.03
N VAL A 394 -0.50 -4.11 -21.81
CA VAL A 394 -0.41 -5.16 -20.77
C VAL A 394 -1.54 -5.04 -19.76
N PHE A 395 -2.03 -3.82 -19.51
CA PHE A 395 -3.05 -3.55 -18.50
C PHE A 395 -3.94 -2.38 -18.93
N ILE A 396 -5.26 -2.56 -18.83
CA ILE A 396 -6.23 -1.45 -18.89
C ILE A 396 -7.28 -1.57 -17.79
N SER A 397 -7.61 -0.43 -17.19
CA SER A 397 -8.78 -0.29 -16.32
C SER A 397 -9.58 0.95 -16.71
N LEU A 398 -10.87 0.70 -16.97
CA LEU A 398 -11.93 1.68 -17.26
C LEU A 398 -12.92 1.77 -16.09
N SER A 399 -12.69 1.02 -15.02
CA SER A 399 -13.68 0.73 -13.98
C SER A 399 -14.21 1.97 -13.24
N ASN A 400 -15.41 1.88 -12.66
CA ASN A 400 -16.03 2.95 -11.88
C ASN A 400 -16.11 4.29 -12.66
N ASN A 401 -16.84 4.28 -13.78
CA ASN A 401 -17.03 5.41 -14.68
C ASN A 401 -18.49 5.42 -15.19
N ARG A 402 -18.76 6.10 -16.32
CA ARG A 402 -20.05 6.07 -17.03
C ARG A 402 -19.88 5.70 -18.50
N PHE A 403 -18.85 4.91 -18.83
CA PHE A 403 -18.62 4.42 -20.20
C PHE A 403 -19.83 3.65 -20.71
N VAL A 404 -20.17 3.85 -21.98
CA VAL A 404 -21.32 3.24 -22.68
C VAL A 404 -20.85 2.46 -23.91
N GLY A 405 -21.78 1.86 -24.65
CA GLY A 405 -21.48 1.13 -25.89
C GLY A 405 -21.05 -0.32 -25.62
N ASN A 406 -20.46 -0.96 -26.64
CA ASN A 406 -20.23 -2.41 -26.67
C ASN A 406 -18.73 -2.73 -26.83
N LEU A 407 -18.29 -3.84 -26.24
CA LEU A 407 -16.96 -4.40 -26.56
C LEU A 407 -16.94 -4.88 -28.02
N THR A 408 -15.87 -4.53 -28.75
CA THR A 408 -15.67 -4.92 -30.15
C THR A 408 -14.74 -6.14 -30.29
N THR A 409 -14.80 -6.79 -31.45
CA THR A 409 -13.91 -7.91 -31.81
C THR A 409 -12.42 -7.51 -31.79
N GLN A 410 -12.11 -6.22 -32.02
CA GLN A 410 -10.75 -5.67 -32.03
C GLN A 410 -9.99 -5.84 -30.71
N TRP A 411 -10.69 -5.96 -29.57
CA TRP A 411 -10.04 -6.22 -28.28
C TRP A 411 -9.29 -7.57 -28.26
N GLY A 412 -9.70 -8.54 -29.08
CA GLY A 412 -9.00 -9.83 -29.24
C GLY A 412 -7.61 -9.72 -29.87
N GLU A 413 -7.30 -8.61 -30.55
CA GLU A 413 -5.99 -8.38 -31.18
C GLU A 413 -4.96 -7.74 -30.22
N CYS A 414 -5.37 -7.38 -29.01
CA CYS A 414 -4.50 -6.84 -27.96
C CYS A 414 -3.72 -7.96 -27.22
N THR A 415 -3.02 -8.83 -27.96
CA THR A 415 -2.50 -10.14 -27.51
C THR A 415 -1.50 -10.14 -26.34
N ASN A 416 -0.97 -8.97 -25.94
CA ASN A 416 -0.13 -8.80 -24.75
C ASN A 416 -0.91 -8.49 -23.45
N LEU A 417 -2.23 -8.39 -23.52
CA LEU A 417 -3.09 -7.96 -22.42
C LEU A 417 -3.17 -9.01 -21.30
N LYS A 418 -2.84 -8.59 -20.07
CA LYS A 418 -2.84 -9.44 -18.86
C LYS A 418 -3.96 -9.09 -17.89
N THR A 419 -4.56 -7.91 -18.03
CA THR A 419 -5.66 -7.46 -17.17
C THR A 419 -6.58 -6.52 -17.93
N LEU A 420 -7.87 -6.87 -18.00
CA LEU A 420 -8.94 -6.08 -18.62
C LEU A 420 -10.03 -5.83 -17.57
N GLN A 421 -10.15 -4.58 -17.12
CA GLN A 421 -11.13 -4.18 -16.10
C GLN A 421 -12.05 -3.11 -16.66
N ILE A 422 -13.36 -3.37 -16.61
CA ILE A 422 -14.41 -2.44 -17.09
C ILE A 422 -15.58 -2.32 -16.10
N ASN A 423 -15.48 -2.96 -14.94
CA ASN A 423 -16.53 -3.06 -13.94
C ASN A 423 -17.05 -1.71 -13.42
N GLY A 424 -18.35 -1.61 -13.14
CA GLY A 424 -18.97 -0.35 -12.66
C GLY A 424 -19.05 0.69 -13.77
N ASN A 425 -19.71 0.35 -14.86
CA ASN A 425 -19.98 1.21 -16.02
C ASN A 425 -21.38 0.92 -16.58
N LYS A 426 -21.67 1.39 -17.80
CA LYS A 426 -22.91 1.13 -18.56
C LYS A 426 -22.61 0.47 -19.91
N ILE A 427 -21.61 -0.41 -19.93
CA ILE A 427 -21.18 -1.11 -21.15
C ILE A 427 -22.15 -2.27 -21.39
N ALA A 428 -22.66 -2.34 -22.61
CA ALA A 428 -23.74 -3.22 -23.04
C ALA A 428 -23.29 -4.15 -24.16
N GLY A 429 -24.27 -4.76 -24.85
CA GLY A 429 -24.01 -5.70 -25.95
C GLY A 429 -23.52 -7.05 -25.43
N ARG A 430 -22.83 -7.81 -26.28
CA ARG A 430 -22.34 -9.17 -25.96
C ARG A 430 -20.84 -9.15 -25.67
N ILE A 431 -20.37 -10.12 -24.88
CA ILE A 431 -18.94 -10.41 -24.74
C ILE A 431 -18.43 -10.98 -26.09
N PRO A 432 -17.41 -10.40 -26.74
CA PRO A 432 -16.90 -10.90 -28.02
C PRO A 432 -16.14 -12.24 -27.87
N PRO A 433 -16.43 -13.26 -28.69
CA PRO A 433 -15.65 -14.50 -28.76
C PRO A 433 -14.14 -14.29 -28.94
N GLU A 434 -13.75 -13.24 -29.67
CA GLU A 434 -12.36 -12.91 -29.97
C GLU A 434 -11.53 -12.56 -28.72
N LEU A 435 -12.15 -12.23 -27.58
CA LEU A 435 -11.42 -12.11 -26.32
C LEU A 435 -10.72 -13.42 -25.94
N GLY A 436 -11.24 -14.59 -26.37
CA GLY A 436 -10.59 -15.89 -26.19
C GLY A 436 -9.23 -16.04 -26.88
N LYS A 437 -8.85 -15.12 -27.79
CA LYS A 437 -7.50 -15.04 -28.37
C LYS A 437 -6.44 -14.58 -27.36
N LEU A 438 -6.84 -13.93 -26.27
CA LEU A 438 -5.94 -13.25 -25.33
C LEU A 438 -5.30 -14.23 -24.33
N SER A 439 -4.47 -15.15 -24.83
CA SER A 439 -3.87 -16.24 -24.04
C SER A 439 -3.01 -15.81 -22.84
N GLN A 440 -2.56 -14.54 -22.79
CA GLN A 440 -1.84 -13.96 -21.65
C GLN A 440 -2.75 -13.37 -20.55
N LEU A 441 -4.07 -13.37 -20.73
CA LEU A 441 -5.03 -12.68 -19.88
C LEU A 441 -5.20 -13.38 -18.53
N ARG A 442 -4.90 -12.68 -17.42
CA ARG A 442 -4.91 -13.22 -16.05
C ARG A 442 -6.11 -12.77 -15.21
N ALA A 443 -6.72 -11.65 -15.54
CA ALA A 443 -7.90 -11.15 -14.84
C ALA A 443 -8.87 -10.44 -15.78
N VAL A 444 -10.15 -10.81 -15.66
CA VAL A 444 -11.31 -10.26 -16.36
C VAL A 444 -12.31 -9.79 -15.31
N THR A 445 -12.51 -8.48 -15.16
CA THR A 445 -13.45 -7.92 -14.16
C THR A 445 -14.44 -6.96 -14.83
N PHE A 446 -15.59 -7.52 -15.23
CA PHE A 446 -16.62 -6.83 -16.02
C PHE A 446 -17.90 -6.53 -15.19
N TYR A 447 -17.90 -6.87 -13.90
CA TYR A 447 -19.09 -6.82 -13.04
C TYR A 447 -19.76 -5.44 -12.94
N SER A 448 -21.07 -5.38 -12.67
CA SER A 448 -21.85 -4.13 -12.66
C SER A 448 -21.74 -3.36 -13.99
N ASN A 449 -22.34 -3.95 -15.02
CA ASN A 449 -22.52 -3.41 -16.36
C ASN A 449 -23.85 -3.91 -16.95
N ASP A 450 -24.15 -3.53 -18.19
CA ASP A 450 -25.39 -3.88 -18.89
C ASP A 450 -25.15 -4.99 -19.94
N LEU A 451 -24.15 -5.87 -19.74
CA LEU A 451 -23.76 -6.92 -20.71
C LEU A 451 -24.84 -8.01 -20.85
N THR A 452 -25.04 -8.49 -22.07
CA THR A 452 -26.16 -9.37 -22.48
C THR A 452 -25.71 -10.59 -23.29
N GLY A 453 -26.59 -11.59 -23.40
CA GLY A 453 -26.35 -12.80 -24.19
C GLY A 453 -25.51 -13.83 -23.45
N LYS A 454 -25.02 -14.86 -24.17
CA LYS A 454 -24.23 -15.93 -23.55
C LYS A 454 -22.78 -15.53 -23.29
N ILE A 455 -22.18 -16.20 -22.32
CA ILE A 455 -20.73 -16.28 -22.18
C ILE A 455 -20.19 -17.05 -23.41
N PRO A 456 -19.21 -16.55 -24.17
CA PRO A 456 -18.63 -17.28 -25.31
C PRO A 456 -17.87 -18.53 -24.86
N ASP A 457 -17.93 -19.61 -25.64
CA ASP A 457 -17.21 -20.85 -25.35
C ASP A 457 -15.68 -20.64 -25.47
N GLU A 458 -15.27 -19.68 -26.30
CA GLU A 458 -13.88 -19.25 -26.50
C GLU A 458 -13.25 -18.65 -25.24
N MET A 459 -14.04 -18.25 -24.24
CA MET A 459 -13.53 -17.84 -22.92
C MET A 459 -12.75 -18.98 -22.23
N GLY A 460 -13.05 -20.24 -22.56
CA GLY A 460 -12.30 -21.41 -22.08
C GLY A 460 -10.86 -21.52 -22.61
N ASN A 461 -10.48 -20.74 -23.63
CA ASN A 461 -9.13 -20.74 -24.19
C ASN A 461 -8.12 -19.90 -23.38
N LEU A 462 -8.59 -19.16 -22.36
CA LEU A 462 -7.81 -18.25 -21.54
C LEU A 462 -6.98 -18.99 -20.47
N GLY A 463 -6.05 -19.86 -20.89
CA GLY A 463 -5.31 -20.78 -20.00
C GLY A 463 -4.49 -20.13 -18.87
N GLU A 464 -4.17 -18.83 -18.95
CA GLU A 464 -3.52 -18.06 -17.88
C GLU A 464 -4.50 -17.40 -16.87
N LEU A 465 -5.81 -17.53 -17.06
CA LEU A 465 -6.81 -16.79 -16.29
C LEU A 465 -6.86 -17.22 -14.83
N LEU A 466 -6.63 -16.27 -13.93
CA LEU A 466 -6.63 -16.46 -12.48
C LEU A 466 -7.94 -16.01 -11.84
N SER A 467 -8.66 -15.06 -12.45
CA SER A 467 -9.92 -14.51 -11.96
C SER A 467 -10.85 -14.11 -13.10
N LEU A 468 -12.08 -14.63 -13.07
CA LEU A 468 -13.18 -14.29 -13.96
C LEU A 468 -14.36 -13.78 -13.13
N ASN A 469 -14.66 -12.49 -13.24
CA ASN A 469 -15.84 -11.89 -12.61
C ASN A 469 -16.70 -11.12 -13.62
N LEU A 470 -17.91 -11.66 -13.86
CA LEU A 470 -18.94 -11.15 -14.76
C LEU A 470 -20.25 -10.84 -14.02
N SER A 471 -20.23 -10.73 -12.69
CA SER A 471 -21.46 -10.64 -11.88
C SER A 471 -22.22 -9.32 -12.05
N ASN A 472 -23.48 -9.29 -11.65
CA ASN A 472 -24.34 -8.09 -11.72
C ASN A 472 -24.41 -7.51 -13.14
N ASN A 473 -24.90 -8.32 -14.09
CA ASN A 473 -25.06 -8.02 -15.51
C ASN A 473 -26.40 -8.62 -16.02
N HIS A 474 -26.59 -8.73 -17.33
CA HIS A 474 -27.76 -9.33 -17.99
C HIS A 474 -27.38 -10.55 -18.87
N LEU A 475 -26.30 -11.25 -18.52
CA LEU A 475 -25.85 -12.46 -19.22
C LEU A 475 -26.85 -13.60 -19.00
N GLY A 476 -27.04 -14.45 -20.01
CA GLY A 476 -28.01 -15.53 -19.98
C GLY A 476 -27.67 -16.67 -20.93
N GLY A 477 -28.51 -17.69 -20.99
CA GLY A 477 -28.09 -18.99 -21.54
C GLY A 477 -27.20 -19.74 -20.54
N ASP A 478 -26.65 -20.86 -20.96
CA ASP A 478 -26.04 -21.82 -20.04
C ASP A 478 -24.56 -21.51 -19.78
N ILE A 479 -23.98 -22.05 -18.70
CA ILE A 479 -22.55 -21.91 -18.40
C ILE A 479 -21.75 -22.76 -19.40
N PRO A 480 -20.78 -22.20 -20.16
CA PRO A 480 -20.01 -22.98 -21.11
C PRO A 480 -19.15 -24.06 -20.45
N ILE A 481 -19.28 -25.29 -20.94
CA ILE A 481 -18.45 -26.47 -20.56
C ILE A 481 -16.95 -26.14 -20.65
N SER A 482 -16.56 -25.36 -21.66
CA SER A 482 -15.18 -24.94 -21.90
C SER A 482 -14.55 -24.13 -20.76
N LEU A 483 -15.34 -23.53 -19.86
CA LEU A 483 -14.79 -22.87 -18.66
C LEU A 483 -14.05 -23.87 -17.74
N GLY A 484 -14.35 -25.18 -17.83
CA GLY A 484 -13.59 -26.23 -17.16
C GLY A 484 -12.12 -26.35 -17.61
N ASN A 485 -11.76 -25.81 -18.78
CA ASN A 485 -10.37 -25.79 -19.26
C ASN A 485 -9.49 -24.80 -18.49
N LEU A 486 -10.09 -23.88 -17.71
CA LEU A 486 -9.42 -22.81 -16.99
C LEU A 486 -8.74 -23.32 -15.70
N SER A 487 -7.84 -24.29 -15.84
CA SER A 487 -7.17 -24.99 -14.74
C SER A 487 -6.43 -24.09 -13.74
N LYS A 488 -6.03 -22.87 -14.13
CA LYS A 488 -5.38 -21.86 -13.27
C LYS A 488 -6.36 -20.91 -12.55
N LEU A 489 -7.66 -21.03 -12.81
CA LEU A 489 -8.69 -20.14 -12.27
C LEU A 489 -8.84 -20.32 -10.76
N ASN A 490 -8.72 -19.24 -10.00
CA ASN A 490 -8.88 -19.19 -8.55
C ASN A 490 -10.25 -18.62 -8.15
N TYR A 491 -10.89 -17.86 -9.04
CA TYR A 491 -12.20 -17.28 -8.85
C TYR A 491 -13.09 -17.40 -10.08
N LEU A 492 -14.35 -17.80 -9.84
CA LEU A 492 -15.44 -17.65 -10.78
C LEU A 492 -16.61 -16.97 -10.05
N ASP A 493 -16.96 -15.76 -10.48
CA ASP A 493 -18.15 -15.03 -10.02
C ASP A 493 -19.02 -14.66 -11.24
N LEU A 494 -20.14 -15.36 -11.37
CA LEU A 494 -21.15 -15.17 -12.41
C LEU A 494 -22.49 -14.72 -11.80
N SER A 495 -22.50 -14.35 -10.51
CA SER A 495 -23.73 -14.08 -9.77
C SER A 495 -24.54 -12.89 -10.30
N LYS A 496 -25.83 -12.79 -9.97
CA LYS A 496 -26.71 -11.67 -10.36
C LYS A 496 -26.73 -11.46 -11.87
N ASN A 497 -27.15 -12.51 -12.57
CA ASN A 497 -27.34 -12.55 -14.02
C ASN A 497 -28.66 -13.30 -14.32
N ALA A 498 -28.90 -13.64 -15.58
CA ALA A 498 -30.01 -14.47 -16.05
C ALA A 498 -29.54 -15.83 -16.61
N ILE A 499 -28.42 -16.36 -16.10
CA ILE A 499 -27.81 -17.62 -16.56
C ILE A 499 -28.75 -18.80 -16.27
N SER A 500 -28.88 -19.70 -17.23
CA SER A 500 -29.83 -20.81 -17.26
C SER A 500 -29.12 -22.18 -17.31
N GLY A 501 -29.90 -23.25 -17.55
CA GLY A 501 -29.38 -24.59 -17.74
C GLY A 501 -28.97 -25.24 -16.42
N SER A 502 -28.00 -26.14 -16.49
CA SER A 502 -27.38 -26.81 -15.34
C SER A 502 -25.96 -26.34 -15.10
N ILE A 503 -25.43 -26.60 -13.91
CA ILE A 503 -24.01 -26.42 -13.60
C ILE A 503 -23.23 -27.53 -14.36
N PRO A 504 -22.25 -27.23 -15.23
CA PRO A 504 -21.47 -28.26 -15.93
C PRO A 504 -20.54 -29.03 -14.99
N ASP A 505 -20.45 -30.34 -15.19
CA ASP A 505 -19.56 -31.24 -14.44
C ASP A 505 -18.09 -30.84 -14.62
N GLU A 506 -17.72 -30.35 -15.80
CA GLU A 506 -16.36 -29.95 -16.16
C GLU A 506 -15.85 -28.73 -15.37
N LEU A 507 -16.71 -27.95 -14.70
CA LEU A 507 -16.23 -26.92 -13.76
C LEU A 507 -15.37 -27.52 -12.63
N ALA A 508 -15.53 -28.80 -12.31
CA ALA A 508 -14.66 -29.52 -11.39
C ALA A 508 -13.19 -29.66 -11.86
N ASN A 509 -12.90 -29.41 -13.15
CA ASN A 509 -11.54 -29.41 -13.69
C ASN A 509 -10.74 -28.15 -13.31
N CYS A 510 -11.40 -27.09 -12.84
CA CYS A 510 -10.78 -25.89 -12.28
C CYS A 510 -10.20 -26.19 -10.88
N LYS A 511 -9.21 -27.07 -10.80
CA LYS A 511 -8.69 -27.64 -9.53
C LYS A 511 -8.01 -26.63 -8.59
N ASN A 512 -7.69 -25.42 -9.09
CA ASN A 512 -7.21 -24.29 -8.28
C ASN A 512 -8.33 -23.35 -7.82
N LEU A 513 -9.60 -23.61 -8.16
CA LEU A 513 -10.71 -22.73 -7.84
C LEU A 513 -10.89 -22.64 -6.33
N LEU A 514 -10.75 -21.43 -5.81
CA LEU A 514 -10.87 -21.10 -4.40
C LEU A 514 -12.22 -20.45 -4.09
N SER A 515 -12.83 -19.70 -5.02
CA SER A 515 -14.21 -19.19 -4.94
C SER A 515 -15.07 -19.58 -6.15
N LEU A 516 -16.29 -20.04 -5.87
CA LEU A 516 -17.35 -20.21 -6.85
C LEU A 516 -18.63 -19.50 -6.38
N ASN A 517 -19.05 -18.48 -7.12
CA ASN A 517 -20.28 -17.75 -6.88
C ASN A 517 -21.15 -17.74 -8.16
N LEU A 518 -22.26 -18.47 -8.10
CA LEU A 518 -23.26 -18.58 -9.17
C LEU A 518 -24.65 -18.07 -8.71
N SER A 519 -24.71 -17.40 -7.56
CA SER A 519 -25.95 -16.97 -6.90
C SER A 519 -26.77 -15.95 -7.69
N ASN A 520 -28.06 -15.81 -7.38
CA ASN A 520 -28.98 -14.90 -8.08
C ASN A 520 -28.95 -15.10 -9.61
N ASN A 521 -29.30 -16.31 -10.06
CA ASN A 521 -29.40 -16.69 -11.46
C ASN A 521 -30.68 -17.54 -11.67
N ASN A 522 -30.81 -18.18 -12.85
CA ASN A 522 -31.91 -19.10 -13.17
C ASN A 522 -31.39 -20.53 -13.43
N LEU A 523 -30.32 -20.94 -12.73
CA LEU A 523 -29.75 -22.29 -12.83
C LEU A 523 -30.74 -23.33 -12.31
N SER A 524 -30.69 -24.53 -12.88
CA SER A 524 -31.66 -25.61 -12.70
C SER A 524 -30.98 -26.97 -12.75
N GLY A 525 -31.75 -28.06 -12.61
CA GLY A 525 -31.19 -29.41 -12.48
C GLY A 525 -30.67 -29.68 -11.07
N VAL A 526 -29.55 -30.41 -10.94
CA VAL A 526 -28.93 -30.81 -9.67
C VAL A 526 -27.54 -30.20 -9.52
N ILE A 527 -26.94 -30.29 -8.33
CA ILE A 527 -25.51 -30.03 -8.14
C ILE A 527 -24.72 -31.26 -8.65
N PRO A 528 -23.73 -31.10 -9.55
CA PRO A 528 -22.87 -32.21 -9.99
C PRO A 528 -22.15 -32.91 -8.81
N PRO A 529 -22.16 -34.25 -8.74
CA PRO A 529 -21.33 -35.02 -7.81
C PRO A 529 -19.83 -34.65 -7.91
N GLU A 530 -19.40 -34.22 -9.09
CA GLU A 530 -18.04 -33.86 -9.49
C GLU A 530 -17.59 -32.55 -8.84
N LEU A 531 -18.51 -31.64 -8.52
CA LEU A 531 -18.20 -30.35 -7.89
C LEU A 531 -17.54 -30.53 -6.51
N GLY A 532 -17.80 -31.66 -5.84
CA GLY A 532 -17.10 -32.06 -4.61
C GLY A 532 -15.61 -32.40 -4.80
N ASN A 533 -15.11 -32.49 -6.03
CA ASN A 533 -13.69 -32.72 -6.33
C ASN A 533 -12.87 -31.41 -6.41
N LEU A 534 -13.49 -30.24 -6.17
CA LEU A 534 -12.80 -28.96 -6.06
C LEU A 534 -12.06 -28.82 -4.71
N PHE A 535 -11.07 -29.68 -4.44
CA PHE A 535 -10.35 -29.76 -3.15
C PHE A 535 -9.51 -28.50 -2.76
N ALA A 536 -9.51 -27.47 -3.61
CA ALA A 536 -8.95 -26.15 -3.32
C ALA A 536 -10.02 -25.11 -2.93
N LEU A 537 -11.32 -25.40 -3.06
CA LEU A 537 -12.40 -24.44 -2.85
C LEU A 537 -12.48 -23.98 -1.40
N GLN A 538 -11.90 -22.81 -1.12
CA GLN A 538 -11.65 -22.25 0.21
C GLN A 538 -11.96 -20.75 0.29
N ILE A 539 -13.16 -20.40 -0.20
CA ILE A 539 -13.78 -19.08 -0.09
C ILE A 539 -15.29 -19.24 0.09
N LEU A 540 -15.94 -19.78 -0.93
CA LEU A 540 -17.37 -19.66 -1.14
C LEU A 540 -17.82 -20.70 -2.15
N LEU A 541 -18.89 -21.40 -1.82
CA LEU A 541 -19.77 -22.05 -2.77
C LEU A 541 -21.15 -21.44 -2.57
N ASP A 542 -21.44 -20.39 -3.34
CA ASP A 542 -22.74 -19.73 -3.30
C ASP A 542 -23.52 -20.06 -4.58
N LEU A 543 -24.53 -20.89 -4.40
CA LEU A 543 -25.48 -21.31 -5.42
C LEU A 543 -26.89 -20.74 -5.12
N SER A 544 -27.01 -19.82 -4.18
CA SER A 544 -28.30 -19.35 -3.65
C SER A 544 -29.12 -18.56 -4.67
N HIS A 545 -30.43 -18.44 -4.44
CA HIS A 545 -31.35 -17.75 -5.34
C HIS A 545 -31.25 -18.27 -6.78
N ASN A 546 -31.54 -19.56 -6.95
CA ASN A 546 -31.61 -20.27 -8.22
C ASN A 546 -32.81 -21.24 -8.21
N SER A 547 -32.98 -22.04 -9.26
CA SER A 547 -34.00 -23.10 -9.38
C SER A 547 -33.40 -24.52 -9.22
N LEU A 548 -32.26 -24.67 -8.55
CA LEU A 548 -31.58 -25.95 -8.36
C LEU A 548 -32.41 -26.88 -7.47
N ALA A 549 -32.42 -28.17 -7.79
CA ALA A 549 -33.32 -29.16 -7.23
C ALA A 549 -32.59 -30.48 -6.90
N GLY A 550 -33.37 -31.51 -6.55
CA GLY A 550 -32.85 -32.80 -6.11
C GLY A 550 -32.36 -32.77 -4.65
N SER A 551 -31.55 -33.74 -4.28
CA SER A 551 -30.96 -33.82 -2.93
C SER A 551 -29.61 -33.12 -2.86
N ILE A 552 -29.28 -32.56 -1.71
CA ILE A 552 -27.91 -32.13 -1.40
C ILE A 552 -27.07 -33.41 -1.33
N LEU A 553 -26.06 -33.54 -2.20
CA LEU A 553 -25.24 -34.75 -2.27
C LEU A 553 -24.17 -34.80 -1.19
N SER A 554 -23.92 -35.99 -0.64
CA SER A 554 -22.83 -36.24 0.31
C SER A 554 -21.44 -35.95 -0.27
N ASN A 555 -21.27 -35.95 -1.59
CA ASN A 555 -20.04 -35.58 -2.28
C ASN A 555 -19.49 -34.21 -1.88
N LEU A 556 -20.35 -33.24 -1.50
CA LEU A 556 -19.89 -31.92 -1.05
C LEU A 556 -19.07 -31.98 0.25
N ALA A 557 -19.21 -33.03 1.06
CA ALA A 557 -18.41 -33.23 2.26
C ALA A 557 -16.91 -33.45 2.00
N LYS A 558 -16.53 -33.75 0.74
CA LYS A 558 -15.13 -33.76 0.27
C LYS A 558 -14.46 -32.39 0.30
N LEU A 559 -15.25 -31.31 0.31
CA LEU A 559 -14.77 -29.93 0.37
C LEU A 559 -14.40 -29.56 1.81
N THR A 560 -13.44 -30.28 2.40
CA THR A 560 -12.95 -30.12 3.80
C THR A 560 -12.11 -28.85 3.99
N LYS A 561 -12.45 -27.81 3.24
CA LYS A 561 -11.79 -26.52 3.14
C LYS A 561 -12.79 -25.42 2.74
N LEU A 562 -14.09 -25.47 3.06
CA LEU A 562 -15.11 -24.50 2.56
C LEU A 562 -15.98 -23.86 3.68
N GLU A 563 -15.88 -22.55 3.99
CA GLU A 563 -16.64 -21.94 5.13
C GLU A 563 -17.98 -21.38 4.73
N ASN A 564 -18.15 -20.91 3.50
CA ASN A 564 -19.37 -20.24 3.10
C ASN A 564 -20.07 -21.14 2.10
N LEU A 565 -20.91 -22.03 2.62
CA LEU A 565 -21.78 -22.89 1.82
C LEU A 565 -23.19 -22.29 1.85
N ASN A 566 -23.54 -21.58 0.79
CA ASN A 566 -24.86 -20.94 0.65
C ASN A 566 -25.64 -21.62 -0.47
N LEU A 567 -26.62 -22.43 -0.07
CA LEU A 567 -27.55 -23.15 -0.94
C LEU A 567 -28.99 -22.61 -0.78
N SER A 568 -29.16 -21.48 -0.10
CA SER A 568 -30.48 -20.91 0.23
C SER A 568 -31.30 -20.51 -1.01
N HIS A 569 -32.60 -20.30 -0.85
CA HIS A 569 -33.51 -19.85 -1.91
C HIS A 569 -33.39 -20.71 -3.19
N ASN A 570 -33.65 -22.01 -3.05
CA ASN A 570 -33.60 -23.00 -4.12
C ASN A 570 -34.75 -24.02 -3.97
N ASN A 571 -34.73 -25.10 -4.74
CA ASN A 571 -35.73 -26.16 -4.77
C ASN A 571 -35.17 -27.51 -4.24
N PHE A 572 -34.10 -27.50 -3.43
CA PHE A 572 -33.49 -28.71 -2.85
C PHE A 572 -34.45 -29.42 -1.89
N SER A 573 -34.41 -30.74 -1.90
CA SER A 573 -35.34 -31.61 -1.17
C SER A 573 -34.66 -32.85 -0.56
N GLY A 574 -35.42 -33.64 0.20
CA GLY A 574 -34.86 -34.73 0.99
C GLY A 574 -34.12 -34.24 2.24
N THR A 575 -33.25 -35.07 2.79
CA THR A 575 -32.56 -34.81 4.07
C THR A 575 -31.22 -34.11 3.90
N ILE A 576 -30.82 -33.30 4.89
CA ILE A 576 -29.46 -32.75 4.98
C ILE A 576 -28.46 -33.90 5.25
N PRO A 577 -27.42 -34.12 4.42
CA PRO A 577 -26.48 -35.21 4.65
C PRO A 577 -25.66 -35.01 5.92
N ALA A 578 -25.70 -35.98 6.84
CA ALA A 578 -24.86 -35.98 8.05
C ALA A 578 -23.36 -35.97 7.73
N ALA A 579 -22.96 -36.37 6.52
CA ALA A 579 -21.59 -36.29 6.01
C ALA A 579 -21.02 -34.85 6.01
N LEU A 580 -21.86 -33.81 5.86
CA LEU A 580 -21.39 -32.41 5.87
C LEU A 580 -20.73 -32.01 7.20
N ASN A 581 -20.91 -32.78 8.28
CA ASN A 581 -20.17 -32.61 9.53
C ASN A 581 -18.65 -32.85 9.39
N SER A 582 -18.15 -33.48 8.31
CA SER A 582 -16.71 -33.64 8.06
C SER A 582 -16.07 -32.45 7.34
N MET A 583 -16.84 -31.41 6.99
CA MET A 583 -16.30 -30.16 6.47
C MET A 583 -15.68 -29.37 7.63
N SER A 584 -14.39 -29.62 7.84
CA SER A 584 -13.70 -29.49 9.14
C SER A 584 -13.68 -28.10 9.77
N SER A 585 -13.94 -27.05 8.99
CA SER A 585 -13.90 -25.67 9.49
C SER A 585 -15.04 -24.80 8.96
N LEU A 586 -16.12 -25.43 8.47
CA LEU A 586 -17.25 -24.79 7.81
C LEU A 586 -17.93 -23.76 8.74
N GLY A 587 -17.57 -22.48 8.60
CA GLY A 587 -17.93 -21.41 9.54
C GLY A 587 -19.27 -20.72 9.28
N SER A 588 -19.90 -20.96 8.12
CA SER A 588 -21.16 -20.35 7.70
C SER A 588 -21.90 -21.25 6.69
N ILE A 589 -23.03 -21.81 7.12
CA ILE A 589 -23.92 -22.57 6.23
C ILE A 589 -25.27 -21.88 6.17
N ASP A 590 -25.85 -21.75 4.98
CA ASP A 590 -27.24 -21.32 4.79
C ASP A 590 -27.94 -22.25 3.79
N LEU A 591 -29.00 -22.90 4.27
CA LEU A 591 -29.86 -23.85 3.55
C LEU A 591 -31.32 -23.35 3.51
N SER A 592 -31.57 -22.09 3.90
CA SER A 592 -32.91 -21.54 4.07
C SER A 592 -33.71 -21.47 2.76
N TYR A 593 -35.03 -21.37 2.87
CA TYR A 593 -35.95 -21.26 1.74
C TYR A 593 -35.75 -22.35 0.66
N ASN A 594 -35.69 -23.60 1.12
CA ASN A 594 -35.69 -24.82 0.31
C ASN A 594 -36.87 -25.74 0.71
N LYS A 595 -36.89 -26.97 0.20
CA LYS A 595 -37.88 -28.02 0.50
C LYS A 595 -37.25 -29.19 1.29
N LEU A 596 -36.26 -28.90 2.14
CA LEU A 596 -35.56 -29.92 2.94
C LEU A 596 -36.46 -30.49 4.05
N THR A 597 -36.18 -31.75 4.41
CA THR A 597 -37.00 -32.56 5.32
C THR A 597 -36.17 -33.34 6.33
N GLY A 598 -36.78 -33.73 7.44
CA GLY A 598 -36.18 -34.58 8.47
C GLY A 598 -35.36 -33.83 9.52
N ALA A 599 -34.54 -34.55 10.26
CA ALA A 599 -33.74 -33.99 11.35
C ALA A 599 -32.51 -33.24 10.82
N VAL A 600 -32.24 -32.05 11.37
CA VAL A 600 -30.95 -31.37 11.17
C VAL A 600 -29.84 -32.16 11.88
N PRO A 601 -28.70 -32.46 11.23
CA PRO A 601 -27.64 -33.30 11.82
C PRO A 601 -27.04 -32.71 13.10
N SER A 602 -26.80 -33.56 14.10
CA SER A 602 -26.34 -33.16 15.44
C SER A 602 -24.82 -32.95 15.54
N GLY A 603 -24.27 -32.08 14.71
CA GLY A 603 -22.83 -31.71 14.73
C GLY A 603 -22.59 -30.24 15.07
N ARG A 604 -21.36 -29.91 15.48
CA ARG A 604 -20.92 -28.56 15.90
C ARG A 604 -21.35 -27.48 14.91
N LEU A 605 -21.13 -27.74 13.62
CA LEU A 605 -21.56 -26.91 12.48
C LEU A 605 -23.02 -26.45 12.62
N PHE A 606 -23.95 -27.40 12.63
CA PHE A 606 -25.39 -27.13 12.61
C PHE A 606 -25.91 -26.60 13.94
N GLN A 607 -25.19 -26.85 15.04
CA GLN A 607 -25.49 -26.28 16.37
C GLN A 607 -24.98 -24.84 16.54
N GLN A 608 -23.92 -24.45 15.83
CA GLN A 608 -23.38 -23.07 15.84
C GLN A 608 -23.96 -22.19 14.73
N ALA A 609 -24.54 -22.78 13.68
CA ALA A 609 -25.29 -22.06 12.65
C ALA A 609 -26.53 -21.35 13.23
N PRO A 610 -26.81 -20.09 12.82
CA PRO A 610 -27.99 -19.36 13.30
C PRO A 610 -29.27 -19.99 12.77
N GLY A 611 -30.37 -19.93 13.53
CA GLY A 611 -31.66 -20.51 13.13
C GLY A 611 -32.22 -19.99 11.79
N SER A 612 -31.79 -18.80 11.36
CA SER A 612 -32.09 -18.26 10.03
C SER A 612 -31.58 -19.15 8.89
N ALA A 613 -30.48 -19.88 9.07
CA ALA A 613 -29.89 -20.78 8.07
C ALA A 613 -30.79 -21.97 7.66
N PHE A 614 -31.89 -22.20 8.38
CA PHE A 614 -32.81 -23.32 8.13
C PHE A 614 -34.25 -22.87 7.85
N ILE A 615 -34.57 -21.58 8.03
CA ILE A 615 -35.93 -21.05 7.93
C ILE A 615 -36.52 -21.30 6.53
N GLY A 616 -37.85 -21.41 6.44
CA GLY A 616 -38.55 -21.68 5.17
C GLY A 616 -38.62 -23.16 4.77
N ASN A 617 -37.75 -24.02 5.31
CA ASN A 617 -37.85 -25.48 5.13
C ASN A 617 -38.89 -26.07 6.08
N SER A 618 -40.15 -26.17 5.66
CA SER A 618 -41.26 -26.62 6.51
C SER A 618 -41.19 -28.08 6.97
N GLY A 619 -40.30 -28.89 6.37
CA GLY A 619 -40.09 -30.29 6.74
C GLY A 619 -38.92 -30.55 7.70
N LEU A 620 -38.12 -29.53 8.06
CA LEU A 620 -36.99 -29.69 8.97
C LEU A 620 -37.43 -29.66 10.44
N CYS A 621 -36.79 -30.49 11.27
CA CYS A 621 -36.92 -30.50 12.73
C CYS A 621 -35.55 -30.61 13.40
N GLY A 622 -35.47 -30.26 14.69
CA GLY A 622 -34.24 -30.42 15.47
C GLY A 622 -34.20 -29.54 16.72
N TYR A 623 -33.06 -29.55 17.40
CA TYR A 623 -32.81 -28.72 18.59
C TYR A 623 -32.14 -27.37 18.27
N VAL A 624 -32.12 -26.99 16.99
CA VAL A 624 -31.60 -25.68 16.54
C VAL A 624 -32.66 -24.59 16.78
N THR A 625 -32.22 -23.46 17.30
CA THR A 625 -33.09 -22.34 17.73
C THR A 625 -34.00 -21.85 16.61
N GLY A 626 -35.30 -22.15 16.69
CA GLY A 626 -36.30 -21.75 15.69
C GLY A 626 -36.89 -22.88 14.85
N LEU A 627 -36.37 -24.12 14.97
CA LEU A 627 -37.04 -25.32 14.48
C LEU A 627 -37.87 -25.98 15.59
N SER A 628 -38.84 -26.82 15.20
CA SER A 628 -39.55 -27.69 16.13
C SER A 628 -38.72 -28.92 16.49
N PRO A 629 -38.76 -29.42 17.74
CA PRO A 629 -38.12 -30.69 18.10
C PRO A 629 -38.69 -31.85 17.29
N CYS A 630 -37.84 -32.78 16.87
CA CYS A 630 -38.26 -33.98 16.14
C CYS A 630 -39.03 -34.93 17.08
N GLY A 631 -40.36 -34.85 17.05
CA GLY A 631 -41.25 -35.67 17.88
C GLY A 631 -41.58 -37.03 17.25
N THR A 632 -41.55 -38.09 18.05
CA THR A 632 -42.26 -39.34 17.75
C THR A 632 -43.77 -39.09 17.65
N SER A 633 -44.49 -39.98 16.97
CA SER A 633 -45.83 -39.70 16.42
C SER A 633 -46.88 -39.22 17.44
N SER A 634 -47.13 -37.92 17.46
CA SER A 634 -48.29 -37.35 18.14
C SER A 634 -49.57 -37.66 17.36
N LYS A 635 -50.29 -38.70 17.77
CA LYS A 635 -51.65 -39.00 17.30
C LYS A 635 -52.64 -37.98 17.88
N SER A 636 -52.81 -36.82 17.25
CA SER A 636 -53.93 -35.94 17.58
C SER A 636 -55.25 -36.56 17.09
N THR A 637 -56.25 -36.56 17.96
CA THR A 637 -57.49 -37.32 17.76
C THR A 637 -58.46 -36.65 16.80
N ASN A 638 -59.05 -37.46 15.92
CA ASN A 638 -60.08 -37.06 14.98
C ASN A 638 -61.42 -36.89 15.71
N GLN A 639 -61.94 -35.66 15.81
CA GLN A 639 -63.36 -35.42 16.12
C GLN A 639 -64.10 -34.81 14.93
N ARG A 640 -65.31 -35.32 14.71
CA ARG A 640 -66.12 -35.09 13.51
C ARG A 640 -66.92 -33.80 13.60
N LYS A 641 -67.16 -33.20 12.44
CA LYS A 641 -68.54 -33.04 11.89
C LYS A 641 -68.49 -32.95 10.37
N LYS A 642 -69.58 -33.36 9.71
CA LYS A 642 -69.73 -33.47 8.25
C LYS A 642 -70.96 -32.65 7.80
N VAL A 643 -70.85 -31.96 6.66
CA VAL A 643 -71.74 -31.99 5.46
C VAL A 643 -73.25 -31.71 5.72
N LEU A 644 -73.97 -30.82 5.01
CA LEU A 644 -74.24 -30.85 3.54
C LEU A 644 -74.64 -29.47 2.92
N VAL A 645 -74.47 -29.42 1.59
CA VAL A 645 -74.84 -28.43 0.54
C VAL A 645 -76.23 -27.75 0.66
N GLY A 646 -76.36 -26.50 0.15
CA GLY A 646 -77.67 -25.93 -0.26
C GLY A 646 -77.71 -24.47 -0.76
N VAL A 647 -77.66 -24.26 -2.08
CA VAL A 647 -78.21 -23.11 -2.89
C VAL A 647 -78.14 -21.66 -2.33
N SER A 648 -77.31 -20.80 -2.94
CA SER A 648 -77.60 -19.35 -3.17
C SER A 648 -76.55 -18.63 -4.06
N VAL A 649 -76.10 -19.28 -5.14
CA VAL A 649 -74.97 -18.83 -5.98
C VAL A 649 -75.11 -17.39 -6.51
N GLY A 650 -76.33 -16.92 -6.84
CA GLY A 650 -76.56 -15.55 -7.31
C GLY A 650 -76.20 -14.47 -6.27
N VAL A 651 -76.45 -14.74 -4.98
CA VAL A 651 -76.05 -13.84 -3.88
C VAL A 651 -74.56 -13.96 -3.60
N CYS A 652 -73.98 -15.15 -3.75
CA CYS A 652 -72.54 -15.33 -3.67
C CYS A 652 -71.79 -14.56 -4.76
N CYS A 653 -72.28 -14.49 -6.02
CA CYS A 653 -71.59 -13.76 -7.08
C CYS A 653 -71.64 -12.24 -6.90
N SER A 654 -72.78 -11.67 -6.47
CA SER A 654 -72.89 -10.24 -6.17
C SER A 654 -72.13 -9.85 -4.90
N LEU A 655 -72.16 -10.67 -3.85
CA LEU A 655 -71.27 -10.52 -2.69
C LEU A 655 -69.81 -10.69 -3.08
N LEU A 656 -69.42 -11.65 -3.92
CA LEU A 656 -68.03 -11.81 -4.35
C LEU A 656 -67.55 -10.66 -5.21
N LEU A 657 -68.40 -10.04 -6.05
CA LEU A 657 -68.02 -8.84 -6.79
C LEU A 657 -67.95 -7.61 -5.87
N ALA A 658 -68.89 -7.46 -4.93
CA ALA A 658 -68.84 -6.41 -3.91
C ALA A 658 -67.64 -6.59 -2.98
N ILE A 659 -67.28 -7.82 -2.61
CA ILE A 659 -66.09 -8.20 -1.83
C ILE A 659 -64.83 -8.09 -2.70
N LEU A 660 -64.89 -8.25 -4.02
CA LEU A 660 -63.75 -8.03 -4.92
C LEU A 660 -63.49 -6.53 -5.10
N ILE A 661 -64.53 -5.71 -5.30
CA ILE A 661 -64.44 -4.25 -5.37
C ILE A 661 -64.04 -3.70 -4.00
N ALA A 662 -64.66 -4.17 -2.91
CA ALA A 662 -64.23 -3.86 -1.56
C ALA A 662 -62.83 -4.39 -1.27
N MET A 663 -62.38 -5.52 -1.83
CA MET A 663 -60.98 -5.96 -1.75
C MET A 663 -60.06 -5.16 -2.66
N ILE A 664 -60.50 -4.54 -3.74
CA ILE A 664 -59.67 -3.68 -4.61
C ILE A 664 -59.55 -2.29 -3.98
N LEU A 665 -60.63 -1.78 -3.39
CA LEU A 665 -60.63 -0.57 -2.58
C LEU A 665 -59.87 -0.81 -1.27
N LEU A 666 -60.12 -1.90 -0.54
CA LEU A 666 -59.31 -2.31 0.61
C LEU A 666 -57.91 -2.78 0.21
N ARG A 667 -57.57 -3.12 -1.04
CA ARG A 667 -56.17 -3.35 -1.50
C ARG A 667 -55.51 -2.07 -1.98
N ARG A 668 -56.22 -1.05 -2.45
CA ARG A 668 -55.66 0.29 -2.67
C ARG A 668 -55.49 1.03 -1.35
N TRP A 669 -56.48 0.93 -0.47
CA TRP A 669 -56.41 1.43 0.90
C TRP A 669 -55.41 0.62 1.72
N ARG A 670 -55.43 -0.72 1.72
CA ARG A 670 -54.32 -1.53 2.28
C ARG A 670 -53.01 -1.38 1.51
N LYS A 671 -52.95 -0.93 0.25
CA LYS A 671 -51.64 -0.63 -0.34
C LYS A 671 -51.13 0.71 0.20
N ASN A 672 -51.94 1.76 0.28
CA ASN A 672 -51.53 2.98 0.97
C ASN A 672 -51.32 2.78 2.49
N LEU A 673 -51.96 1.76 3.11
CA LEU A 673 -51.84 1.42 4.53
C LEU A 673 -50.79 0.33 4.82
N LEU A 674 -50.39 -0.51 3.85
CA LEU A 674 -49.23 -1.42 3.93
C LEU A 674 -47.97 -0.80 3.33
N ASP A 675 -48.04 0.14 2.40
CA ASP A 675 -46.88 0.97 2.10
C ASP A 675 -46.56 1.76 3.38
N LYS A 676 -47.57 2.28 4.11
CA LYS A 676 -47.40 2.83 5.47
C LYS A 676 -47.16 1.79 6.58
N GLU A 677 -47.75 0.59 6.59
CA GLU A 677 -47.48 -0.43 7.62
C GLU A 677 -46.17 -1.18 7.37
N GLU A 678 -45.67 -1.28 6.14
CA GLU A 678 -44.33 -1.79 5.81
C GLU A 678 -43.29 -0.69 5.96
N GLU A 679 -43.61 0.59 5.74
CA GLU A 679 -42.77 1.70 6.20
C GLU A 679 -42.70 1.72 7.73
N ILE A 680 -43.84 1.62 8.45
CA ILE A 680 -43.88 1.51 9.92
C ILE A 680 -43.32 0.18 10.43
N LYS A 681 -43.38 -0.93 9.69
CA LYS A 681 -42.71 -2.21 10.05
C LYS A 681 -41.24 -2.23 9.66
N ARG A 682 -40.79 -1.48 8.64
CA ARG A 682 -39.37 -1.22 8.36
C ARG A 682 -38.80 -0.32 9.44
N LEU A 683 -39.51 0.73 9.85
CA LEU A 683 -39.19 1.57 11.00
C LEU A 683 -39.15 0.73 12.28
N LYS A 684 -40.17 -0.08 12.60
CA LYS A 684 -40.16 -0.99 13.77
C LYS A 684 -39.12 -2.12 13.70
N LYS A 685 -38.70 -2.53 12.50
CA LYS A 685 -37.59 -3.47 12.29
C LYS A 685 -36.23 -2.77 12.38
N HIS A 686 -36.18 -1.45 12.14
CA HIS A 686 -35.05 -0.58 12.45
C HIS A 686 -34.96 -0.27 13.95
N GLU A 687 -36.06 0.07 14.63
CA GLU A 687 -36.11 0.24 16.11
C GLU A 687 -35.59 -1.02 16.82
N LYS A 688 -35.86 -2.21 16.28
CA LYS A 688 -35.32 -3.47 16.80
C LYS A 688 -33.80 -3.67 16.56
N PHE A 689 -33.15 -2.73 15.88
CA PHE A 689 -31.71 -2.55 15.74
C PHE A 689 -31.18 -1.31 16.51
N GLU A 690 -32.04 -0.42 17.01
CA GLU A 690 -31.63 0.83 17.70
C GLU A 690 -31.29 0.64 19.20
N GLN A 691 -31.50 -0.54 19.78
CA GLN A 691 -31.18 -0.85 21.18
C GLN A 691 -30.26 -2.06 21.36
N ILE A 692 -29.01 -1.97 20.88
CA ILE A 692 -27.91 -2.88 21.27
C ILE A 692 -26.63 -2.11 21.64
N ILE A 693 -26.74 -1.17 22.59
CA ILE A 693 -25.62 -0.89 23.51
C ILE A 693 -25.81 -1.85 24.68
N TRP A 694 -24.86 -2.78 24.90
CA TRP A 694 -25.01 -3.78 25.97
C TRP A 694 -24.83 -3.17 27.35
N GLU A 695 -25.95 -3.07 28.09
CA GLU A 695 -26.08 -2.59 29.48
C GLU A 695 -25.27 -3.39 30.53
N ARG A 696 -24.42 -4.33 30.10
CA ARG A 696 -23.66 -5.23 30.96
C ARG A 696 -22.26 -4.74 31.37
N LEU A 697 -21.71 -3.70 30.74
CA LEU A 697 -20.33 -3.23 30.99
C LEU A 697 -20.08 -1.70 30.89
N GLY A 698 -21.11 -0.85 30.71
CA GLY A 698 -20.95 0.61 30.56
C GLY A 698 -22.17 1.41 31.04
N LYS A 699 -21.96 2.66 31.49
CA LYS A 699 -22.95 3.50 32.19
C LYS A 699 -23.43 4.73 31.38
N PHE A 700 -23.69 4.61 30.08
CA PHE A 700 -24.07 5.75 29.23
C PHE A 700 -24.84 5.34 27.96
N THR A 701 -25.58 6.29 27.37
CA THR A 701 -26.42 6.08 26.18
C THR A 701 -25.89 6.82 24.95
N PHE A 702 -26.46 6.54 23.77
CA PHE A 702 -26.18 7.33 22.56
C PHE A 702 -26.60 8.81 22.72
N SER A 703 -27.64 9.10 23.50
CA SER A 703 -28.07 10.49 23.77
C SER A 703 -26.97 11.29 24.51
N ASP A 704 -26.22 10.62 25.39
CA ASP A 704 -25.15 11.25 26.15
C ASP A 704 -23.91 11.50 25.28
N ILE A 705 -23.63 10.61 24.32
CA ILE A 705 -22.60 10.80 23.28
C ILE A 705 -22.96 11.98 22.36
N ALA A 706 -24.21 12.05 21.89
CA ALA A 706 -24.66 13.12 21.00
C ALA A 706 -24.60 14.49 21.71
N LYS A 707 -24.97 14.58 22.99
CA LYS A 707 -24.76 15.79 23.81
C LYS A 707 -23.26 16.12 23.98
N ALA A 708 -22.44 15.13 24.33
CA ALA A 708 -21.00 15.29 24.56
C ALA A 708 -20.16 15.60 23.31
N THR A 709 -20.77 15.64 22.12
CA THR A 709 -20.14 15.96 20.83
C THR A 709 -20.90 17.04 20.04
N ASN A 710 -21.90 17.68 20.65
CA ASN A 710 -22.79 18.66 20.02
C ASN A 710 -23.37 18.17 18.67
N ASP A 711 -24.06 17.01 18.71
CA ASP A 711 -24.57 16.21 17.57
C ASP A 711 -23.52 15.95 16.47
N PHE A 712 -22.29 15.60 16.89
CA PHE A 712 -21.13 15.32 16.04
C PHE A 712 -20.60 16.55 15.27
N SER A 713 -20.51 17.69 15.95
CA SER A 713 -19.85 18.91 15.46
C SER A 713 -18.36 18.68 15.12
N GLU A 714 -17.89 19.35 14.06
CA GLU A 714 -16.50 19.35 13.60
C GLU A 714 -15.49 19.70 14.69
N GLU A 715 -15.87 20.53 15.66
CA GLU A 715 -15.06 20.91 16.82
C GLU A 715 -14.54 19.70 17.63
N TYR A 716 -15.33 18.62 17.68
CA TYR A 716 -15.00 17.40 18.41
C TYR A 716 -14.33 16.34 17.51
N CYS A 717 -14.13 16.62 16.22
CA CYS A 717 -13.55 15.69 15.26
C CYS A 717 -12.01 15.62 15.42
N ILE A 718 -11.51 14.47 15.84
CA ILE A 718 -10.09 14.21 16.10
C ILE A 718 -9.36 13.53 14.91
N GLY A 719 -10.09 13.15 13.85
CA GLY A 719 -9.50 12.63 12.62
C GLY A 719 -10.55 12.25 11.57
N LYS A 720 -10.16 12.33 10.29
CA LYS A 720 -10.99 11.94 9.14
C LYS A 720 -10.21 11.01 8.22
N GLY A 721 -10.87 10.00 7.68
CA GLY A 721 -10.28 9.01 6.77
C GLY A 721 -11.31 8.41 5.82
N GLY A 722 -10.86 7.52 4.92
CA GLY A 722 -11.70 6.98 3.84
C GLY A 722 -12.99 6.30 4.31
N PHE A 723 -12.99 5.71 5.50
CA PHE A 723 -14.16 5.01 6.06
C PHE A 723 -15.09 5.92 6.89
N GLY A 724 -14.61 7.03 7.45
CA GLY A 724 -15.40 7.84 8.39
C GLY A 724 -14.65 8.98 9.08
N SER A 725 -15.36 9.66 9.97
CA SER A 725 -14.85 10.70 10.88
C SER A 725 -14.86 10.19 12.32
N VAL A 726 -13.81 10.47 13.08
CA VAL A 726 -13.67 10.05 14.49
C VAL A 726 -13.78 11.27 15.40
N TYR A 727 -14.63 11.17 16.42
CA TYR A 727 -14.92 12.24 17.38
C TYR A 727 -14.48 11.85 18.80
N LYS A 728 -14.04 12.83 19.60
CA LYS A 728 -13.79 12.67 21.04
C LYS A 728 -15.02 13.10 21.83
N ALA A 729 -15.61 12.19 22.60
CA ALA A 729 -16.71 12.49 23.51
C ALA A 729 -16.22 12.43 24.97
N VAL A 730 -16.50 13.47 25.76
CA VAL A 730 -16.28 13.48 27.21
C VAL A 730 -17.64 13.40 27.89
N LEU A 731 -17.93 12.25 28.49
CA LEU A 731 -19.25 11.96 29.06
C LEU A 731 -19.39 12.60 30.44
N ALA A 732 -20.64 12.86 30.87
CA ALA A 732 -20.95 13.43 32.19
C ALA A 732 -20.49 12.56 33.38
N SER A 733 -20.12 11.30 33.13
CA SER A 733 -19.49 10.39 34.09
C SER A 733 -17.97 10.60 34.27
N GLY A 734 -17.37 11.54 33.54
CA GLY A 734 -15.92 11.71 33.41
C GLY A 734 -15.24 10.73 32.45
N GLN A 735 -15.98 9.74 31.92
CA GLN A 735 -15.43 8.77 30.97
C GLN A 735 -15.24 9.40 29.58
N ILE A 736 -14.07 9.21 28.99
CA ILE A 736 -13.73 9.67 27.64
C ILE A 736 -13.82 8.49 26.66
N VAL A 737 -14.49 8.68 25.52
CA VAL A 737 -14.61 7.67 24.46
C VAL A 737 -14.31 8.26 23.08
N ALA A 738 -13.83 7.42 22.17
CA ALA A 738 -13.64 7.76 20.76
C ALA A 738 -14.79 7.18 19.92
N VAL A 739 -15.39 7.96 19.03
CA VAL A 739 -16.58 7.56 18.26
C VAL A 739 -16.34 7.69 16.76
N LYS A 740 -16.24 6.57 16.05
CA LYS A 740 -16.05 6.48 14.59
C LYS A 740 -17.43 6.49 13.92
N LYS A 741 -17.81 7.62 13.31
CA LYS A 741 -19.00 7.80 12.47
C LYS A 741 -18.64 7.48 11.03
N LEU A 742 -19.22 6.43 10.47
CA LEU A 742 -18.91 5.99 9.11
C LEU A 742 -19.57 6.91 8.08
N ASN A 743 -18.90 7.14 6.95
CA ASN A 743 -19.38 8.05 5.91
C ASN A 743 -20.67 7.50 5.26
N ALA A 744 -21.76 8.26 5.36
CA ALA A 744 -23.00 8.05 4.62
C ALA A 744 -23.16 9.16 3.57
N LEU A 745 -23.52 8.78 2.35
CA LEU A 745 -24.05 9.72 1.37
C LEU A 745 -25.48 10.09 1.80
N GLU A 746 -25.90 11.33 1.54
CA GLU A 746 -27.24 11.82 1.95
C GLU A 746 -28.39 11.25 1.09
N SER A 747 -28.07 10.42 0.09
CA SER A 747 -29.03 9.54 -0.58
C SER A 747 -29.16 8.21 0.16
N SER A 748 -30.38 7.67 0.24
CA SER A 748 -30.80 6.61 1.18
C SER A 748 -30.22 5.20 0.98
N ASN A 749 -29.12 5.05 0.24
CA ASN A 749 -28.39 3.80 0.06
C ASN A 749 -26.94 3.93 0.55
N VAL A 750 -26.67 3.47 1.77
CA VAL A 750 -25.31 3.33 2.30
C VAL A 750 -24.52 2.34 1.42
N PRO A 751 -23.29 2.67 0.96
CA PRO A 751 -22.47 1.73 0.19
C PRO A 751 -22.23 0.42 0.94
N THR A 752 -22.41 -0.72 0.27
CA THR A 752 -22.26 -2.06 0.86
C THR A 752 -20.88 -2.28 1.49
N VAL A 753 -19.83 -1.63 0.97
CA VAL A 753 -18.47 -1.67 1.53
C VAL A 753 -18.42 -1.06 2.95
N ASN A 754 -19.08 0.08 3.18
CA ASN A 754 -19.09 0.73 4.50
C ASN A 754 -19.89 -0.09 5.51
N ARG A 755 -20.97 -0.74 5.07
CA ARG A 755 -21.75 -1.68 5.90
C ARG A 755 -20.94 -2.94 6.24
N GLN A 756 -20.25 -3.53 5.26
CA GLN A 756 -19.42 -4.72 5.50
C GLN A 756 -18.25 -4.41 6.45
N SER A 757 -17.63 -3.23 6.33
CA SER A 757 -16.61 -2.74 7.26
C SER A 757 -17.15 -2.62 8.69
N PHE A 758 -18.35 -2.07 8.87
CA PHE A 758 -19.03 -1.96 10.17
C PHE A 758 -19.30 -3.34 10.79
N GLU A 759 -19.87 -4.26 10.01
CA GLU A 759 -20.23 -5.61 10.46
C GLU A 759 -19.00 -6.47 10.80
N ASN A 760 -17.90 -6.34 10.04
CA ASN A 760 -16.61 -6.98 10.35
C ASN A 760 -16.02 -6.47 11.67
N GLU A 761 -15.94 -5.15 11.84
CA GLU A 761 -15.28 -4.52 12.99
C GLU A 761 -16.03 -4.80 14.30
N ILE A 762 -17.37 -4.84 14.26
CA ILE A 762 -18.19 -5.32 15.38
C ILE A 762 -17.89 -6.79 15.68
N ARG A 763 -17.99 -7.68 14.67
CA ARG A 763 -17.84 -9.13 14.85
C ARG A 763 -16.52 -9.49 15.53
N VAL A 764 -15.40 -8.94 15.03
CA VAL A 764 -14.07 -9.21 15.60
C VAL A 764 -13.96 -8.64 17.02
N LEU A 765 -14.32 -7.38 17.24
CA LEU A 765 -14.08 -6.72 18.53
C LEU A 765 -15.08 -7.10 19.64
N THR A 766 -16.17 -7.82 19.33
CA THR A 766 -16.99 -8.49 20.35
C THR A 766 -16.39 -9.80 20.84
N GLU A 767 -15.62 -10.50 20.01
CA GLU A 767 -15.04 -11.82 20.29
C GLU A 767 -13.60 -11.70 20.84
N VAL A 768 -12.79 -10.79 20.31
CA VAL A 768 -11.38 -10.58 20.68
C VAL A 768 -11.24 -9.88 22.04
N ARG A 769 -10.42 -10.45 22.93
CA ARG A 769 -10.03 -9.81 24.20
C ARG A 769 -8.54 -10.05 24.49
N HIS A 770 -7.71 -9.13 24.02
CA HIS A 770 -6.26 -9.14 24.24
C HIS A 770 -5.77 -7.76 24.67
N ARG A 771 -4.73 -7.68 25.52
CA ARG A 771 -4.24 -6.40 26.07
C ARG A 771 -3.76 -5.44 24.96
N ASN A 772 -3.18 -5.98 23.89
CA ASN A 772 -2.63 -5.21 22.77
C ASN A 772 -3.62 -5.03 21.60
N VAL A 773 -4.93 -5.14 21.86
CA VAL A 773 -6.00 -4.86 20.87
C VAL A 773 -6.95 -3.80 21.46
N ILE A 774 -7.48 -2.92 20.61
CA ILE A 774 -8.42 -1.87 21.03
C ILE A 774 -9.73 -2.48 21.55
N LYS A 775 -10.30 -1.85 22.58
CA LYS A 775 -11.57 -2.29 23.17
C LYS A 775 -12.74 -1.51 22.57
N LEU A 776 -13.65 -2.21 21.89
CA LEU A 776 -14.97 -1.70 21.54
C LEU A 776 -15.83 -1.64 22.83
N HIS A 777 -16.43 -0.49 23.10
CA HIS A 777 -17.41 -0.29 24.19
C HIS A 777 -18.85 -0.52 23.72
N GLY A 778 -19.14 -0.26 22.45
CA GLY A 778 -20.45 -0.49 21.85
C GLY A 778 -20.54 0.01 20.41
N PHE A 779 -21.69 -0.18 19.80
CA PHE A 779 -22.02 0.32 18.47
C PHE A 779 -23.46 0.81 18.43
N CYS A 780 -23.79 1.62 17.43
CA CYS A 780 -25.16 2.10 17.19
C CYS A 780 -25.38 2.31 15.69
N SER A 781 -26.61 2.11 15.22
CA SER A 781 -27.05 2.55 13.91
C SER A 781 -28.37 3.30 14.06
N THR A 782 -28.35 4.62 13.88
CA THR A 782 -29.53 5.49 14.03
C THR A 782 -29.47 6.65 13.03
N ARG A 783 -30.64 7.18 12.62
CA ARG A 783 -30.78 8.20 11.57
C ARG A 783 -30.03 7.86 10.26
N GLY A 784 -29.92 6.57 9.92
CA GLY A 784 -29.18 6.09 8.73
C GLY A 784 -27.65 6.11 8.85
N CYS A 785 -27.08 6.64 9.94
CA CYS A 785 -25.65 6.65 10.21
C CYS A 785 -25.24 5.45 11.09
N MET A 786 -23.99 5.00 10.93
CA MET A 786 -23.39 3.88 11.68
C MET A 786 -22.22 4.39 12.55
N TYR A 787 -22.21 3.99 13.81
CA TYR A 787 -21.31 4.50 14.86
C TYR A 787 -20.64 3.37 15.64
N LEU A 788 -19.32 3.44 15.80
CA LEU A 788 -18.52 2.52 16.62
C LEU A 788 -17.87 3.30 17.77
N VAL A 789 -18.01 2.82 19.01
CA VAL A 789 -17.55 3.50 20.22
C VAL A 789 -16.42 2.71 20.87
N TYR A 790 -15.25 3.32 21.03
CA TYR A 790 -14.02 2.73 21.58
C TYR A 790 -13.60 3.43 22.86
N GLY A 791 -12.72 2.79 23.64
CA GLY A 791 -11.91 3.51 24.62
C GLY A 791 -11.08 4.59 23.92
N PHE A 792 -11.05 5.80 24.50
CA PHE A 792 -10.17 6.86 23.98
C PHE A 792 -8.72 6.58 24.39
N VAL A 793 -7.82 6.55 23.41
CA VAL A 793 -6.38 6.24 23.59
C VAL A 793 -5.58 7.52 23.43
N GLU A 794 -4.90 7.96 24.50
CA GLU A 794 -4.55 9.38 24.69
C GLU A 794 -3.53 9.94 23.71
N ARG A 795 -2.50 9.15 23.35
CA ARG A 795 -1.43 9.63 22.44
C ARG A 795 -1.81 9.52 20.96
N GLY A 796 -2.92 8.86 20.64
CA GLY A 796 -3.35 8.58 19.27
C GLY A 796 -2.48 7.52 18.60
N SER A 797 -2.26 7.65 17.29
CA SER A 797 -1.55 6.64 16.50
C SER A 797 -0.03 6.66 16.67
N LEU A 798 0.58 5.48 16.58
CA LEU A 798 2.03 5.29 16.60
C LEU A 798 2.73 6.07 15.47
N ALA A 799 2.09 6.25 14.32
CA ALA A 799 2.57 7.14 13.26
C ALA A 799 2.75 8.59 13.76
N LYS A 800 1.76 9.12 14.49
CA LYS A 800 1.83 10.48 15.05
C LYS A 800 2.93 10.61 16.11
N VAL A 801 3.20 9.56 16.89
CA VAL A 801 4.26 9.58 17.92
C VAL A 801 5.66 9.34 17.33
N LEU A 802 5.81 8.42 16.38
CA LEU A 802 7.09 8.07 15.74
C LEU A 802 7.59 9.16 14.77
N TYR A 803 6.68 9.89 14.13
CA TYR A 803 7.00 11.00 13.21
C TYR A 803 6.80 12.40 13.80
N GLY A 804 6.05 12.54 14.90
CA GLY A 804 5.88 13.80 15.61
C GLY A 804 7.16 14.22 16.37
N GLY A 805 7.54 15.49 16.23
CA GLY A 805 8.84 15.99 16.69
C GLY A 805 9.15 15.82 18.18
N THR A 806 8.14 15.83 19.05
CA THR A 806 8.32 15.62 20.50
C THR A 806 8.20 14.15 20.92
N GLY A 807 7.24 13.40 20.38
CA GLY A 807 6.96 12.02 20.78
C GLY A 807 8.05 11.01 20.40
N ALA A 808 8.83 11.29 19.34
CA ALA A 808 9.86 10.38 18.87
C ALA A 808 11.02 10.15 19.86
N ALA A 809 11.19 11.04 20.84
CA ALA A 809 12.20 10.94 21.90
C ALA A 809 11.76 10.03 23.07
N GLU A 810 10.46 9.82 23.27
CA GLU A 810 9.91 8.92 24.31
C GLU A 810 9.96 7.44 23.88
N LEU A 811 10.05 7.20 22.56
CA LEU A 811 10.18 5.86 21.98
C LEU A 811 11.66 5.44 21.92
N ASP A 812 12.26 5.10 23.07
CA ASP A 812 13.61 4.54 23.14
C ASP A 812 13.68 3.07 22.63
N TRP A 813 14.86 2.44 22.65
CA TRP A 813 15.01 1.05 22.18
C TRP A 813 14.25 0.03 23.03
N GLY A 814 14.13 0.23 24.35
CA GLY A 814 13.33 -0.63 25.22
C GLY A 814 11.84 -0.49 24.90
N THR A 815 11.35 0.75 24.82
CA THR A 815 9.97 1.06 24.42
C THR A 815 9.65 0.52 23.02
N ARG A 816 10.56 0.65 22.04
CA ARG A 816 10.36 0.10 20.69
C ARG A 816 10.39 -1.42 20.64
N VAL A 817 11.25 -2.08 21.43
CA VAL A 817 11.22 -3.54 21.61
C VAL A 817 9.88 -3.96 22.21
N ASN A 818 9.42 -3.29 23.26
CA ASN A 818 8.13 -3.57 23.91
C ASN A 818 6.95 -3.35 22.97
N ILE A 819 6.95 -2.27 22.16
CA ILE A 819 5.90 -2.01 21.17
C ILE A 819 5.88 -3.09 20.09
N VAL A 820 7.03 -3.45 19.51
CA VAL A 820 7.09 -4.51 18.50
C VAL A 820 6.68 -5.87 19.09
N GLN A 821 7.05 -6.17 20.35
CA GLN A 821 6.57 -7.35 21.08
C GLN A 821 5.06 -7.29 21.32
N GLY A 822 4.49 -6.16 21.77
CA GLY A 822 3.05 -6.02 22.03
C GLY A 822 2.21 -6.18 20.76
N VAL A 823 2.67 -5.61 19.64
CA VAL A 823 2.08 -5.80 18.31
C VAL A 823 2.25 -7.26 17.86
N ALA A 824 3.41 -7.88 18.05
CA ALA A 824 3.61 -9.30 17.73
C ALA A 824 2.66 -10.21 18.52
N HIS A 825 2.45 -9.96 19.82
CA HIS A 825 1.48 -10.68 20.64
C HIS A 825 0.03 -10.45 20.20
N ALA A 826 -0.34 -9.22 19.80
CA ALA A 826 -1.68 -8.95 19.27
C ALA A 826 -1.96 -9.80 18.03
N ILE A 827 -1.02 -9.86 17.10
CA ILE A 827 -1.19 -10.59 15.84
C ILE A 827 -1.03 -12.10 16.06
N ASP A 828 -0.14 -12.57 16.96
CA ASP A 828 -0.06 -13.99 17.33
C ASP A 828 -1.36 -14.49 17.97
N TYR A 829 -1.91 -13.72 18.91
CA TYR A 829 -3.21 -13.99 19.52
C TYR A 829 -4.30 -14.10 18.45
N LEU A 830 -4.38 -13.13 17.53
CA LEU A 830 -5.32 -13.15 16.41
C LEU A 830 -5.09 -14.36 15.48
N HIS A 831 -3.84 -14.77 15.22
CA HIS A 831 -3.52 -15.84 14.27
C HIS A 831 -3.60 -17.27 14.83
N HIS A 832 -3.39 -17.47 16.14
CA HIS A 832 -3.23 -18.81 16.73
C HIS A 832 -3.98 -19.03 18.05
N ASN A 833 -4.48 -17.98 18.72
CA ASN A 833 -5.33 -18.12 19.92
C ASN A 833 -6.82 -17.84 19.66
N CYS A 834 -7.15 -17.01 18.66
CA CYS A 834 -8.49 -16.95 18.10
C CYS A 834 -8.79 -18.23 17.30
N SER A 835 -10.00 -18.75 17.45
CA SER A 835 -10.53 -19.89 16.71
C SER A 835 -11.90 -19.50 16.15
N PRO A 836 -11.99 -19.04 14.88
CA PRO A 836 -10.92 -19.06 13.88
C PRO A 836 -9.81 -18.02 14.07
N PRO A 837 -8.62 -18.27 13.48
CA PRO A 837 -7.64 -17.23 13.19
C PRO A 837 -8.26 -16.00 12.53
N ILE A 838 -7.74 -14.81 12.83
CA ILE A 838 -8.21 -13.53 12.33
C ILE A 838 -7.04 -12.78 11.72
N VAL A 839 -7.16 -12.39 10.46
CA VAL A 839 -6.13 -11.65 9.71
C VAL A 839 -6.60 -10.21 9.52
N HIS A 840 -5.81 -9.27 10.02
CA HIS A 840 -6.16 -7.84 10.14
C HIS A 840 -6.10 -7.11 8.80
N ARG A 841 -5.19 -7.51 7.90
CA ARG A 841 -4.98 -7.02 6.52
C ARG A 841 -4.52 -5.57 6.36
N ASP A 842 -4.89 -4.67 7.26
CA ASP A 842 -4.41 -3.27 7.29
C ASP A 842 -3.61 -2.98 8.58
N ILE A 843 -2.48 -3.66 8.75
CA ILE A 843 -1.55 -3.42 9.86
C ILE A 843 -0.55 -2.33 9.46
N THR A 844 -0.65 -1.18 10.11
CA THR A 844 0.12 0.03 9.80
C THR A 844 0.44 0.82 11.08
N LEU A 845 1.33 1.82 11.00
CA LEU A 845 1.54 2.74 12.12
C LEU A 845 0.36 3.68 12.39
N THR A 846 -0.56 3.90 11.44
CA THR A 846 -1.77 4.70 11.68
C THR A 846 -2.78 3.94 12.52
N ASN A 847 -2.81 2.61 12.37
CA ASN A 847 -3.82 1.72 12.93
C ASN A 847 -3.36 1.08 14.26
N ILE A 848 -2.08 1.24 14.64
CA ILE A 848 -1.59 0.97 15.99
C ILE A 848 -1.69 2.26 16.81
N LEU A 849 -2.38 2.22 17.94
CA LEU A 849 -2.53 3.33 18.89
C LEU A 849 -1.62 3.12 20.10
N LEU A 850 -1.19 4.20 20.77
CA LEU A 850 -0.39 4.17 21.99
C LEU A 850 -1.13 4.77 23.19
N GLU A 851 -1.19 4.01 24.28
CA GLU A 851 -1.69 4.50 25.57
C GLU A 851 -0.69 5.45 26.24
N SER A 852 -1.08 6.07 27.36
CA SER A 852 -0.23 7.02 28.09
C SER A 852 1.09 6.39 28.57
N ASP A 853 1.05 5.10 28.94
CA ASP A 853 2.18 4.24 29.32
C ASP A 853 2.99 3.67 28.13
N LEU A 854 2.63 4.04 26.90
CA LEU A 854 3.24 3.59 25.63
C LEU A 854 2.97 2.11 25.27
N GLU A 855 2.04 1.42 25.95
CA GLU A 855 1.58 0.08 25.54
C GLU A 855 0.77 0.18 24.23
N PRO A 856 1.07 -0.65 23.20
CA PRO A 856 0.38 -0.57 21.91
C PRO A 856 -0.97 -1.27 21.91
N ARG A 857 -1.96 -0.68 21.24
CA ARG A 857 -3.24 -1.32 20.89
C ARG A 857 -3.47 -1.29 19.38
N LEU A 858 -3.58 -2.46 18.76
CA LEU A 858 -3.98 -2.61 17.36
C LEU A 858 -5.48 -2.27 17.17
N SER A 859 -5.82 -1.56 16.09
CA SER A 859 -7.16 -1.00 15.82
C SER A 859 -7.46 -0.91 14.32
N ASP A 860 -8.69 -0.50 13.97
CA ASP A 860 -9.28 -0.50 12.61
C ASP A 860 -9.44 -1.89 11.98
N PHE A 861 -10.34 -2.68 12.55
CA PHE A 861 -10.67 -4.03 12.11
C PHE A 861 -11.68 -4.07 10.95
N GLY A 862 -11.99 -2.92 10.33
CA GLY A 862 -12.97 -2.85 9.23
C GLY A 862 -12.60 -3.71 8.02
N THR A 863 -11.29 -3.85 7.74
CA THR A 863 -10.79 -4.73 6.67
C THR A 863 -10.47 -6.16 7.13
N ALA A 864 -10.52 -6.44 8.43
CA ALA A 864 -10.11 -7.71 9.01
C ALA A 864 -11.03 -8.87 8.56
N ARG A 865 -10.47 -10.08 8.56
CA ARG A 865 -11.18 -11.30 8.14
C ARG A 865 -10.83 -12.46 9.05
N LEU A 866 -11.86 -13.18 9.48
CA LEU A 866 -11.75 -14.51 10.08
C LEU A 866 -11.30 -15.50 8.97
N LEU A 867 -10.13 -16.11 9.14
CA LEU A 867 -9.68 -17.29 8.41
C LEU A 867 -9.96 -18.52 9.29
N ASN A 868 -11.15 -19.11 9.19
CA ASN A 868 -11.26 -20.52 9.54
C ASN A 868 -10.47 -21.29 8.44
N SER A 869 -10.12 -22.56 8.65
CA SER A 869 -9.37 -23.34 7.64
C SER A 869 -10.18 -23.69 6.36
N ASP A 870 -11.35 -23.08 6.21
CA ASP A 870 -12.36 -23.38 5.21
C ASP A 870 -12.75 -22.14 4.36
N SER A 871 -12.45 -20.91 4.77
CA SER A 871 -12.50 -19.73 3.91
C SER A 871 -11.51 -18.68 4.39
N SER A 872 -11.69 -17.41 4.07
CA SER A 872 -11.76 -17.08 2.65
C SER A 872 -10.40 -16.55 2.34
N ASN A 873 -9.56 -17.41 1.75
CA ASN A 873 -8.18 -17.02 1.51
C ASN A 873 -8.08 -15.99 0.37
N TRP A 874 -9.15 -15.41 -0.18
CA TRP A 874 -9.02 -14.30 -1.15
C TRP A 874 -10.16 -13.28 -1.11
N THR A 875 -9.88 -12.03 -1.47
CA THR A 875 -10.68 -10.85 -1.06
C THR A 875 -10.69 -9.73 -2.10
N THR A 876 -11.47 -8.67 -1.90
CA THR A 876 -11.23 -7.38 -2.55
C THR A 876 -9.98 -6.74 -1.95
N VAL A 877 -9.09 -6.22 -2.81
CA VAL A 877 -7.82 -5.59 -2.35
C VAL A 877 -8.11 -4.47 -1.35
N ALA A 878 -7.64 -4.65 -0.12
CA ALA A 878 -7.68 -3.69 0.97
C ALA A 878 -6.49 -3.94 1.90
N GLY A 879 -6.06 -2.89 2.59
CA GLY A 879 -4.74 -2.78 3.21
C GLY A 879 -3.96 -1.61 2.58
N SER A 880 -3.15 -0.93 3.39
CA SER A 880 -2.48 0.31 2.99
C SER A 880 -1.29 0.09 2.05
N TYR A 881 -1.13 1.01 1.10
CA TYR A 881 -0.01 0.99 0.15
C TYR A 881 1.33 1.15 0.89
N GLY A 882 2.32 0.34 0.53
CA GLY A 882 3.61 0.23 1.25
C GLY A 882 3.65 -0.92 2.26
N TYR A 883 2.55 -1.15 2.98
CA TYR A 883 2.42 -2.21 3.99
C TYR A 883 1.92 -3.54 3.41
N MET A 884 1.08 -3.49 2.37
CA MET A 884 0.44 -4.65 1.77
C MET A 884 1.45 -5.68 1.20
N ALA A 885 1.23 -6.95 1.52
CA ALA A 885 2.05 -8.06 1.02
C ALA A 885 1.97 -8.20 -0.53
N PRO A 886 3.09 -8.49 -1.23
CA PRO A 886 3.12 -8.53 -2.69
C PRO A 886 2.13 -9.51 -3.31
N GLU A 887 1.95 -10.69 -2.69
CA GLU A 887 0.96 -11.67 -3.13
C GLU A 887 -0.48 -11.18 -2.94
N LEU A 888 -0.77 -10.41 -1.89
CA LEU A 888 -2.10 -9.84 -1.68
C LEU A 888 -2.40 -8.74 -2.71
N ALA A 889 -1.39 -7.98 -3.15
CA ALA A 889 -1.53 -7.00 -4.23
C ALA A 889 -1.65 -7.64 -5.64
N ILE A 890 -0.97 -8.77 -5.88
CA ILE A 890 -0.87 -9.42 -7.20
C ILE A 890 -1.97 -10.48 -7.42
N THR A 891 -2.27 -11.26 -6.39
CA THR A 891 -3.24 -12.38 -6.47
C THR A 891 -4.56 -12.02 -5.81
N MET A 892 -4.57 -11.13 -4.81
CA MET A 892 -5.69 -10.89 -3.88
C MET A 892 -5.92 -12.00 -2.85
N ARG A 893 -4.99 -12.97 -2.73
CA ARG A 893 -5.02 -14.04 -1.73
C ARG A 893 -4.61 -13.53 -0.34
N VAL A 894 -5.56 -13.52 0.60
CA VAL A 894 -5.33 -13.39 2.04
C VAL A 894 -4.75 -14.69 2.58
N THR A 895 -3.73 -14.57 3.43
CA THR A 895 -3.30 -15.61 4.37
C THR A 895 -2.82 -14.91 5.64
N ASN A 896 -2.59 -15.65 6.73
CA ASN A 896 -1.91 -15.07 7.90
C ASN A 896 -0.49 -14.53 7.56
N LYS A 897 0.15 -15.03 6.50
CA LYS A 897 1.42 -14.52 5.97
C LYS A 897 1.33 -13.09 5.43
N CYS A 898 0.14 -12.58 5.10
CA CYS A 898 -0.04 -11.19 4.67
C CYS A 898 0.19 -10.23 5.85
N ASP A 899 -0.43 -10.51 6.99
CA ASP A 899 -0.18 -9.81 8.25
C ASP A 899 1.27 -9.99 8.74
N VAL A 900 1.88 -11.17 8.53
CA VAL A 900 3.32 -11.37 8.82
C VAL A 900 4.16 -10.38 8.02
N TYR A 901 3.88 -10.19 6.72
CA TYR A 901 4.60 -9.21 5.90
C TYR A 901 4.35 -7.78 6.38
N SER A 902 3.10 -7.39 6.63
CA SER A 902 2.76 -6.05 7.14
C SER A 902 3.39 -5.78 8.52
N PHE A 903 3.45 -6.80 9.40
CA PHE A 903 4.23 -6.75 10.63
C PHE A 903 5.74 -6.60 10.35
N GLY A 904 6.28 -7.30 9.36
CA GLY A 904 7.68 -7.11 8.93
C GLY A 904 7.97 -5.69 8.49
N VAL A 905 7.07 -5.07 7.71
CA VAL A 905 7.13 -3.66 7.33
C VAL A 905 7.08 -2.75 8.56
N VAL A 906 6.08 -2.93 9.44
CA VAL A 906 5.90 -2.13 10.66
C VAL A 906 7.07 -2.27 11.64
N ALA A 907 7.58 -3.49 11.87
CA ALA A 907 8.68 -3.75 12.77
C ALA A 907 9.99 -3.15 12.23
N LEU A 908 10.25 -3.26 10.92
CA LEU A 908 11.34 -2.51 10.28
C LEU A 908 11.12 -1.00 10.41
N GLU A 909 9.92 -0.49 10.19
CA GLU A 909 9.61 0.95 10.27
C GLU A 909 9.81 1.53 11.67
N ILE A 910 9.40 0.80 12.72
CA ILE A 910 9.63 1.17 14.12
C ILE A 910 11.13 1.12 14.44
N MET A 911 11.85 0.10 13.97
CA MET A 911 13.31 0.01 14.16
C MET A 911 14.08 1.08 13.37
N MET A 912 13.65 1.43 12.15
CA MET A 912 14.29 2.40 11.24
C MET A 912 13.88 3.86 11.50
N GLY A 913 12.73 4.09 12.14
CA GLY A 913 12.12 5.41 12.26
C GLY A 913 11.68 6.03 10.93
N LYS A 914 11.51 5.21 9.87
CA LYS A 914 11.09 5.60 8.52
C LYS A 914 10.65 4.35 7.73
N HIS A 915 9.70 4.52 6.80
CA HIS A 915 9.13 3.41 6.03
C HIS A 915 10.21 2.61 5.25
N PRO A 916 10.23 1.26 5.31
CA PRO A 916 11.32 0.42 4.78
C PRO A 916 11.30 0.22 3.25
N GLY A 917 10.49 0.98 2.50
CA GLY A 917 10.22 0.75 1.08
C GLY A 917 11.47 0.64 0.18
N ASP A 918 12.48 1.49 0.41
CA ASP A 918 13.77 1.43 -0.30
C ASP A 918 14.60 0.20 0.04
N LEU A 919 14.59 -0.25 1.30
CA LEU A 919 15.32 -1.43 1.78
C LEU A 919 14.73 -2.71 1.17
N LEU A 920 13.41 -2.80 1.12
CA LEU A 920 12.73 -3.93 0.47
C LEU A 920 12.94 -3.88 -1.05
N SER A 921 12.89 -2.70 -1.67
CA SER A 921 13.11 -2.52 -3.11
C SER A 921 14.55 -2.84 -3.55
N SER A 922 15.57 -2.57 -2.74
CA SER A 922 16.95 -2.95 -3.05
C SER A 922 17.20 -4.46 -2.86
N LEU A 923 16.66 -5.07 -1.80
CA LEU A 923 16.70 -6.52 -1.57
C LEU A 923 15.94 -7.32 -2.66
N LEU A 924 14.89 -6.73 -3.25
CA LEU A 924 14.21 -7.30 -4.42
C LEU A 924 15.06 -7.28 -5.68
N MET A 925 15.94 -6.27 -5.85
CA MET A 925 16.83 -6.17 -7.01
C MET A 925 18.01 -7.12 -6.92
N THR A 926 18.60 -7.34 -5.73
CA THR A 926 19.73 -8.29 -5.58
C THR A 926 19.32 -9.75 -5.75
N GLN A 927 18.03 -10.09 -5.60
CA GLN A 927 17.50 -11.44 -5.86
C GLN A 927 17.43 -11.82 -7.36
N THR A 928 17.72 -10.92 -8.30
CA THR A 928 17.75 -11.25 -9.75
C THR A 928 19.15 -11.59 -10.27
N SER A 929 20.20 -11.37 -9.48
CA SER A 929 21.54 -11.94 -9.70
C SER A 929 21.65 -13.36 -9.14
N THR A 930 22.39 -14.23 -9.83
CA THR A 930 22.60 -15.63 -9.42
C THR A 930 23.29 -15.76 -8.07
N ILE A 931 22.90 -16.79 -7.32
CA ILE A 931 23.26 -17.09 -5.92
C ILE A 931 24.73 -16.80 -5.59
N SER A 932 24.95 -15.91 -4.62
CA SER A 932 26.12 -15.88 -3.74
C SER A 932 25.69 -15.38 -2.35
N GLU A 933 26.31 -15.90 -1.28
CA GLU A 933 25.73 -15.86 0.07
C GLU A 933 26.05 -14.59 0.88
N ASP A 934 26.75 -13.61 0.30
CA ASP A 934 27.43 -12.53 1.03
C ASP A 934 26.64 -11.19 1.09
N ALA A 935 25.34 -11.27 1.38
CA ALA A 935 24.47 -10.10 1.57
C ALA A 935 24.61 -9.51 3.00
N ASN A 936 25.83 -9.07 3.35
CA ASN A 936 26.22 -8.63 4.70
C ASN A 936 25.61 -7.26 5.13
N LEU A 937 24.29 -7.22 5.29
CA LEU A 937 23.51 -6.06 5.75
C LEU A 937 23.77 -5.81 7.26
N MET A 938 24.57 -4.80 7.61
CA MET A 938 24.89 -4.55 9.02
C MET A 938 23.69 -3.95 9.78
N LEU A 939 23.35 -4.55 10.93
CA LEU A 939 22.19 -4.16 11.73
C LEU A 939 22.04 -2.64 11.94
N LYS A 940 23.14 -1.95 12.29
CA LYS A 940 23.13 -0.50 12.60
C LYS A 940 22.61 0.37 11.43
N ASP A 941 22.65 -0.16 10.21
CA ASP A 941 22.23 0.52 8.98
C ASP A 941 20.69 0.49 8.79
N VAL A 942 20.02 -0.37 9.56
CA VAL A 942 18.56 -0.58 9.61
C VAL A 942 17.95 0.04 10.87
N LEU A 943 18.75 0.70 11.72
CA LEU A 943 18.27 1.32 12.96
C LEU A 943 18.08 2.83 12.81
N ASP A 944 17.09 3.38 13.51
CA ASP A 944 16.77 4.80 13.56
C ASP A 944 17.92 5.59 14.18
N PRO A 945 18.62 6.44 13.40
CA PRO A 945 19.76 7.21 13.89
C PRO A 945 19.35 8.33 14.87
N ARG A 946 18.06 8.45 15.22
CA ARG A 946 17.58 9.34 16.30
C ARG A 946 17.85 8.79 17.71
N LEU A 947 18.17 7.50 17.85
CA LEU A 947 18.48 6.88 19.14
C LEU A 947 19.97 6.51 19.22
N PRO A 948 20.60 6.57 20.43
CA PRO A 948 21.96 6.05 20.62
C PRO A 948 21.98 4.54 20.31
N PRO A 949 23.06 3.97 19.74
CA PRO A 949 23.10 2.55 19.38
C PRO A 949 22.76 1.63 20.57
N PRO A 950 21.91 0.61 20.40
CA PRO A 950 21.51 -0.26 21.50
C PRO A 950 22.73 -1.09 21.97
N THR A 951 22.88 -1.24 23.29
CA THR A 951 24.02 -1.90 23.93
C THR A 951 23.61 -3.17 24.68
N GLY A 952 24.59 -4.00 25.07
CA GLY A 952 24.37 -5.18 25.92
C GLY A 952 23.33 -6.15 25.38
N GLN A 953 22.39 -6.56 26.23
CA GLN A 953 21.29 -7.46 25.85
C GLN A 953 20.26 -6.77 24.93
N LEU A 954 20.10 -5.44 25.01
CA LEU A 954 19.15 -4.69 24.18
C LEU A 954 19.60 -4.68 22.70
N ALA A 955 20.91 -4.64 22.46
CA ALA A 955 21.49 -4.84 21.13
C ALA A 955 21.04 -6.16 20.49
N LYS A 956 21.04 -7.26 21.27
CA LYS A 956 20.60 -8.58 20.79
C LYS A 956 19.11 -8.60 20.48
N LYS A 957 18.25 -8.04 21.37
CA LYS A 957 16.80 -7.98 21.11
C LYS A 957 16.48 -7.20 19.84
N VAL A 958 17.14 -6.06 19.62
CA VAL A 958 16.99 -5.27 18.39
C VAL A 958 17.54 -6.02 17.16
N ALA A 959 18.65 -6.76 17.29
CA ALA A 959 19.17 -7.61 16.22
C ALA A 959 18.17 -8.70 15.79
N ILE A 960 17.55 -9.36 16.76
CA ILE A 960 16.55 -10.41 16.54
C ILE A 960 15.30 -9.80 15.89
N ILE A 961 14.82 -8.62 16.33
CA ILE A 961 13.70 -7.92 15.68
C ILE A 961 13.97 -7.67 14.21
N VAL A 962 15.09 -7.02 13.85
CA VAL A 962 15.38 -6.70 12.44
C VAL A 962 15.55 -7.95 11.59
N THR A 963 16.26 -8.96 12.10
CA THR A 963 16.48 -10.23 11.38
C THR A 963 15.15 -10.97 11.16
N THR A 964 14.29 -11.01 12.18
CA THR A 964 12.95 -11.60 12.09
C THR A 964 12.06 -10.82 11.13
N ALA A 965 12.08 -9.49 11.18
CA ALA A 965 11.28 -8.63 10.31
C ALA A 965 11.71 -8.73 8.84
N LEU A 966 13.01 -8.88 8.54
CA LEU A 966 13.51 -9.19 7.20
C LEU A 966 13.08 -10.58 6.71
N ALA A 967 12.98 -11.57 7.60
CA ALA A 967 12.39 -12.87 7.26
C ALA A 967 10.88 -12.76 7.01
N CYS A 968 10.18 -11.88 7.72
CA CYS A 968 8.77 -11.57 7.52
C CYS A 968 8.49 -10.86 6.18
N THR A 969 9.38 -9.99 5.68
CA THR A 969 9.20 -9.27 4.42
C THR A 969 9.63 -10.03 3.16
N ARG A 970 9.87 -11.34 3.24
CA ARG A 970 10.23 -12.18 2.07
C ARG A 970 9.12 -12.20 1.02
N THR A 971 9.50 -12.28 -0.25
CA THR A 971 8.57 -12.33 -1.41
C THR A 971 7.63 -13.52 -1.36
N SER A 972 8.19 -14.73 -1.21
CA SER A 972 7.40 -15.95 -1.05
C SER A 972 6.73 -16.00 0.33
N PRO A 973 5.39 -16.16 0.43
CA PRO A 973 4.67 -16.25 1.70
C PRO A 973 5.10 -17.43 2.56
N ASP A 974 5.38 -18.57 1.91
CA ASP A 974 5.77 -19.82 2.58
C ASP A 974 7.18 -19.72 3.19
N SER A 975 8.03 -18.84 2.65
CA SER A 975 9.39 -18.58 3.15
C SER A 975 9.44 -17.60 4.34
N ARG A 976 8.31 -17.02 4.75
CA ARG A 976 8.18 -16.18 5.96
C ARG A 976 7.92 -17.07 7.20
N PRO A 977 8.26 -16.63 8.43
CA PRO A 977 7.84 -17.33 9.66
C PRO A 977 6.31 -17.31 9.87
N THR A 978 5.81 -17.92 10.96
CA THR A 978 4.45 -17.68 11.47
C THR A 978 4.50 -16.65 12.60
N MET A 979 3.41 -15.93 12.89
CA MET A 979 3.42 -14.99 14.02
C MET A 979 3.68 -15.67 15.37
N HIS A 980 3.37 -16.96 15.52
CA HIS A 980 3.72 -17.72 16.73
C HIS A 980 5.21 -17.95 16.86
N PHE A 981 5.90 -18.24 15.75
CA PHE A 981 7.36 -18.27 15.74
C PHE A 981 7.94 -16.88 16.05
N VAL A 982 7.41 -15.83 15.41
CA VAL A 982 7.87 -14.44 15.62
C VAL A 982 7.71 -14.01 17.09
N ALA A 983 6.52 -14.14 17.67
CA ALA A 983 6.26 -13.74 19.05
C ALA A 983 7.13 -14.55 20.03
N ARG A 984 7.27 -15.87 19.82
CA ARG A 984 8.16 -16.70 20.65
C ARG A 984 9.64 -16.35 20.49
N GLU A 985 10.13 -16.08 19.29
CA GLU A 985 11.54 -15.73 19.05
C GLU A 985 11.90 -14.39 19.73
N LEU A 986 10.98 -13.41 19.64
CA LEU A 986 11.08 -12.12 20.31
C LEU A 986 10.98 -12.23 21.85
N CYS A 987 10.41 -13.30 22.40
CA CYS A 987 10.23 -13.50 23.85
C CYS A 987 11.22 -14.48 24.50
N ALA A 988 11.67 -15.54 23.80
CA ALA A 988 12.57 -16.55 24.36
C ALA A 988 13.90 -15.93 24.84
N HIS A 989 14.43 -14.98 24.07
CA HIS A 989 15.59 -14.16 24.40
C HIS A 989 15.32 -13.09 25.50
N THR A 990 14.21 -13.22 26.24
CA THR A 990 13.90 -12.50 27.48
C THR A 990 13.78 -13.44 28.70
N GLN A 991 13.50 -14.73 28.52
CA GLN A 991 13.34 -15.69 29.62
C GLN A 991 14.59 -16.51 29.97
N ALA A 992 15.56 -16.64 29.06
CA ALA A 992 16.78 -17.44 29.29
C ALA A 992 17.75 -16.91 30.36
N TYR A 993 17.45 -15.77 31.01
CA TYR A 993 18.30 -15.12 32.02
C TYR A 993 17.46 -14.45 33.14
N LEU A 994 16.46 -15.15 33.67
CA LEU A 994 15.81 -14.81 34.94
C LEU A 994 16.15 -15.84 36.03
N SER A 995 17.45 -16.09 36.19
CA SER A 995 18.00 -16.95 37.26
C SER A 995 19.51 -16.71 37.47
N GLU A 996 19.88 -15.49 37.88
CA GLU A 996 21.01 -15.18 38.77
C GLU A 996 20.87 -13.73 39.28
#